data_AF-A0A6M8VIP4-F1
#
_entry.id   AF-A0A6M8VIP4-F1
#
_cell.length_a   1.000
_cell.length_b   1.000
_cell.length_c   1.000
_cell.angle_alpha   90.00
_cell.angle_beta   90.00
_cell.angle_gamma   90.00
#
_symmetry.space_group_name_H-M   'P 1'
#
loop_
_entity.id
_entity.type
_entity.pdbx_description
1 polymer ?
#
loop_
_entity_poly.entity_id
_entity_poly.type
_entity_poly.pdbx_seq_one_letter_code
_entity_poly.pdbx_strand_id
1 'polypeptide(L)'
;MRTIFTVLFFLLSINIFPQNYQKINISITSPNDFIRLSEAGINLEGSKLSKENKLAVFVSDNELAEINSLGISYEVLIKDWQLYYNSMQTLDEIEKQTFVSDSKKEFNVDGFGFGSMGGYYTYAEIAANLDSMYANYPNLITQKYSIGTSHENRTIWAVKISDNPNISENEPAVGFDALIHAREPQSMATLMYYMWYLLQNYGTNSEVTYLVNNREIYCVPCFNPDGYEYNRINNPGGGGMWRKNRRNNGGGYYGVDLNRNFGYAWGYDDYGSSPDAWEETYRGPFAFSEPEVQAIRDLAILANYKTQFTMHSYGEYILYPWGYVNMETPDSLVYREFAALLTSKSGYEYGSGGQLLGYNSNGSERDWMYGEQTLKGKTYGYTIEIGDDFWPYQYQIFPIAQQNLSTMLYQTHLAGAYVQMIDPGYSEPFIDPGDNISMNSIFKNIGLATAYNLDLQLTSLSPYITITTGTAQFDSIVTRSTAALTIPLEFSVSPSAPTDVTAKLLLTSSFSGNVVKKDTLSFVLGTQMFVFADSTNDPLVLWDVTSTPASSPKWEATTLSYHSSPTSFTDSKNGNYISNATVTMTLKNAIDLSAYSNPRLKFWTKYVTEAGYDYCQVKASTNNGSTWVPLHGKYTQLGSGSLPSGQPLYTGTQSTWVEEEMNLAPYASSQFKLRFELKSDYAINKDGWYVDDIGIFYFGIIPVELTSFTAQVIDSKVSLKWQTATELNNSGFEIQKKKSGDKNQNIEWAKIGFVNGKGTTASANNYFFIDDELTNGKTYYRLKQLDFDGTFSYSHEVEVDYKAPVSYSLEQNYPNPFNPETDISFTLAKSDNVTLKIYNILGSEVVTLVNEFMEAGKHTIKFNAADLTSGVYLYTIKSGSFTATRKMILMK
;
A
#
# COMPACT_ATOMS: atom_id res chain seq x y z
N MET A 1 -42.98 10.31 -92.20
CA MET A 1 -43.84 10.22 -91.00
C MET A 1 -43.50 8.89 -90.34
N ARG A 2 -42.52 8.74 -89.42
CA ARG A 2 -42.29 9.33 -88.09
C ARG A 2 -43.49 9.17 -87.15
N THR A 3 -43.54 8.02 -86.49
CA THR A 3 -44.33 7.75 -85.29
C THR A 3 -43.35 7.72 -84.12
N ILE A 4 -43.47 8.68 -83.21
CA ILE A 4 -42.64 8.85 -82.02
C ILE A 4 -43.36 8.11 -80.87
N PHE A 5 -42.72 7.10 -80.31
CA PHE A 5 -43.06 6.54 -79.01
C PHE A 5 -42.04 7.07 -78.00
N THR A 6 -42.48 8.00 -77.14
CA THR A 6 -41.69 8.51 -76.02
C THR A 6 -41.91 7.57 -74.84
N VAL A 7 -40.88 6.78 -74.49
CA VAL A 7 -40.83 6.03 -73.22
C VAL A 7 -40.17 6.94 -72.19
N LEU A 8 -40.93 7.33 -71.16
CA LEU A 8 -40.46 8.09 -70.01
C LEU A 8 -39.68 7.14 -69.09
N PHE A 9 -38.36 7.24 -69.03
CA PHE A 9 -37.55 6.63 -67.98
C PHE A 9 -37.66 7.51 -66.73
N PHE A 10 -38.40 7.06 -65.72
CA PHE A 10 -38.30 7.61 -64.37
C PHE A 10 -37.01 7.07 -63.74
N LEU A 11 -35.97 7.91 -63.71
CA LEU A 11 -34.83 7.74 -62.81
C LEU A 11 -35.33 7.95 -61.38
N LEU A 12 -35.65 6.86 -60.67
CA LEU A 12 -35.70 6.86 -59.21
C LEU A 12 -34.25 6.97 -58.72
N SER A 13 -33.78 8.21 -58.56
CA SER A 13 -32.65 8.51 -57.68
C SER A 13 -33.09 8.18 -56.25
N ILE A 14 -32.79 6.97 -55.79
CA ILE A 14 -32.81 6.65 -54.37
C ILE A 14 -31.73 7.53 -53.75
N ASN A 15 -32.13 8.63 -53.12
CA ASN A 15 -31.26 9.33 -52.20
C ASN A 15 -31.02 8.38 -51.02
N ILE A 16 -29.91 7.64 -51.06
CA ILE A 16 -29.41 6.94 -49.88
C ILE A 16 -28.91 8.05 -48.97
N PHE A 17 -29.72 8.46 -48.00
CA PHE A 17 -29.25 9.32 -46.94
C PHE A 17 -28.20 8.54 -46.14
N PRO A 18 -27.05 9.14 -45.78
CA PRO A 18 -26.10 8.51 -44.87
C PRO A 18 -26.80 8.14 -43.56
N GLN A 19 -26.49 6.96 -43.02
CA GLN A 19 -27.05 6.49 -41.75
C GLN A 19 -26.67 7.48 -40.64
N ASN A 20 -27.67 8.10 -40.00
CA ASN A 20 -27.44 8.95 -38.85
C ASN A 20 -27.22 8.09 -37.60
N TYR A 21 -26.35 8.57 -36.71
CA TYR A 21 -26.11 7.98 -35.40
C TYR A 21 -26.49 8.99 -34.31
N GLN A 22 -27.04 8.48 -33.22
CA GLN A 22 -27.49 9.27 -32.07
C GLN A 22 -26.83 8.70 -30.80
N LYS A 23 -26.46 9.58 -29.86
CA LYS A 23 -26.06 9.15 -28.52
C LYS A 23 -27.27 9.30 -27.62
N ILE A 24 -27.71 8.20 -27.02
CA ILE A 24 -28.87 8.18 -26.12
C ILE A 24 -28.48 7.60 -24.77
N ASN A 25 -29.29 7.88 -23.76
CA ASN A 25 -29.18 7.31 -22.43
C ASN A 25 -30.42 6.45 -22.15
N ILE A 26 -30.29 5.14 -22.29
CA ILE A 26 -31.37 4.17 -22.09
C ILE A 26 -31.60 3.97 -20.59
N SER A 27 -32.85 4.01 -20.13
CA SER A 27 -33.18 3.72 -18.73
C SER A 27 -33.40 2.22 -18.54
N ILE A 28 -32.57 1.59 -17.72
CA ILE A 28 -32.68 0.18 -17.35
C ILE A 28 -33.47 0.07 -16.06
N THR A 29 -34.61 -0.63 -16.10
CA THR A 29 -35.52 -0.75 -14.95
C THR A 29 -35.54 -2.15 -14.35
N SER A 30 -35.04 -3.14 -15.09
CA SER A 30 -34.94 -4.54 -14.69
C SER A 30 -33.75 -5.21 -15.38
N PRO A 31 -33.11 -6.23 -14.76
CA PRO A 31 -32.11 -7.06 -15.45
C PRO A 31 -32.61 -7.66 -16.77
N ASN A 32 -33.92 -7.86 -16.92
CA ASN A 32 -34.52 -8.37 -18.15
C ASN A 32 -34.43 -7.39 -19.33
N ASP A 33 -34.21 -6.08 -19.08
CA ASP A 33 -34.06 -5.09 -20.14
C ASP A 33 -32.76 -5.33 -20.94
N PHE A 34 -31.68 -5.80 -20.31
CA PHE A 34 -30.46 -6.20 -21.02
C PHE A 34 -30.70 -7.33 -22.00
N ILE A 35 -31.46 -8.35 -21.59
CA ILE A 35 -31.82 -9.49 -22.43
C ILE A 35 -32.63 -9.00 -23.64
N ARG A 36 -33.65 -8.16 -23.39
CA ARG A 36 -34.52 -7.63 -24.45
C ARG A 36 -33.77 -6.75 -25.45
N LEU A 37 -32.86 -5.89 -24.98
CA LEU A 37 -32.03 -5.06 -25.84
C LEU A 37 -31.09 -5.92 -26.68
N SER A 38 -30.48 -6.94 -26.08
CA SER A 38 -29.62 -7.90 -26.77
C SER A 38 -30.38 -8.73 -27.81
N GLU A 39 -31.57 -9.26 -27.48
CA GLU A 39 -32.45 -9.99 -28.39
C GLU A 39 -32.95 -9.12 -29.56
N ALA A 40 -33.07 -7.81 -29.35
CA ALA A 40 -33.40 -6.85 -30.39
C ALA A 40 -32.18 -6.34 -31.18
N GLY A 41 -31.00 -6.93 -30.98
CA GLY A 41 -29.80 -6.61 -31.75
C GLY A 41 -29.11 -5.30 -31.36
N ILE A 42 -29.54 -4.65 -30.27
CA ILE A 42 -28.98 -3.35 -29.86
C ILE A 42 -27.53 -3.52 -29.44
N ASN A 43 -26.64 -2.73 -30.04
CA ASN A 43 -25.23 -2.76 -29.68
C ASN A 43 -24.99 -2.10 -28.31
N LEU A 44 -24.72 -2.92 -27.30
CA LEU A 44 -24.38 -2.47 -25.94
C LEU A 44 -22.86 -2.37 -25.69
N GLU A 45 -22.03 -2.61 -26.72
CA GLU A 45 -20.57 -2.51 -26.58
C GLU A 45 -20.09 -1.10 -26.24
N GLY A 46 -19.11 -1.02 -25.34
CA GLY A 46 -18.58 0.25 -24.84
C GLY A 46 -19.50 0.97 -23.84
N SER A 47 -20.67 0.41 -23.53
CA SER A 47 -21.62 1.02 -22.60
C SER A 47 -21.57 0.34 -21.23
N LYS A 48 -21.53 1.18 -20.19
CA LYS A 48 -21.51 0.78 -18.79
C LYS A 48 -22.76 1.30 -18.10
N LEU A 49 -23.40 0.45 -17.31
CA LEU A 49 -24.55 0.85 -16.51
C LEU A 49 -24.12 1.89 -15.47
N SER A 50 -24.71 3.08 -15.54
CA SER A 50 -24.49 4.13 -14.55
C SER A 50 -25.19 3.78 -13.22
N LYS A 51 -24.81 4.47 -12.14
CA LYS A 51 -25.46 4.33 -10.83
C LYS A 51 -26.95 4.70 -10.84
N GLU A 52 -27.38 5.50 -11.81
CA GLU A 52 -28.79 5.86 -12.03
C GLU A 52 -29.56 4.81 -12.86
N ASN A 53 -28.96 3.62 -13.07
CA ASN A 53 -29.44 2.60 -13.98
C ASN A 53 -29.68 3.11 -15.40
N LYS A 54 -28.79 3.97 -15.90
CA LYS A 54 -28.84 4.46 -17.28
C LYS A 54 -27.65 3.98 -18.08
N LEU A 55 -27.87 3.69 -19.36
CA LEU A 55 -26.88 3.15 -20.28
C LEU A 55 -26.69 4.12 -21.45
N ALA A 56 -25.53 4.77 -21.51
CA ALA A 56 -25.19 5.67 -22.61
C ALA A 56 -24.66 4.86 -23.79
N VAL A 57 -25.39 4.87 -24.92
CA VAL A 57 -25.06 4.11 -26.13
C VAL A 57 -25.18 4.98 -27.37
N PHE A 58 -24.36 4.66 -28.37
CA PHE A 58 -24.57 5.13 -29.73
C PHE A 58 -25.48 4.16 -30.48
N VAL A 59 -26.55 4.67 -31.06
CA VAL A 59 -27.53 3.89 -31.82
C VAL A 59 -27.76 4.51 -33.18
N SER A 60 -27.93 3.66 -34.18
CA SER A 60 -28.45 4.05 -35.49
C SER A 60 -29.96 4.31 -35.43
N ASP A 61 -30.51 4.92 -36.49
CA ASP A 61 -31.96 5.14 -36.59
C ASP A 61 -32.77 3.82 -36.56
N ASN A 62 -32.20 2.71 -37.04
CA ASN A 62 -32.84 1.39 -36.98
C ASN A 62 -32.86 0.83 -35.56
N GLU A 63 -31.73 0.86 -34.86
CA GLU A 63 -31.64 0.45 -33.45
C GLU A 63 -32.56 1.29 -32.56
N LEU A 64 -32.65 2.61 -32.82
CA LEU A 64 -33.57 3.48 -32.11
C LEU A 64 -35.04 3.08 -32.36
N ALA A 65 -35.40 2.67 -33.58
CA ALA A 65 -36.74 2.18 -33.89
C ALA A 65 -37.05 0.88 -33.12
N GLU A 66 -36.07 -0.02 -32.96
CA GLU A 66 -36.22 -1.23 -32.15
C GLU A 66 -36.34 -0.94 -30.65
N ILE A 67 -35.55 0.00 -30.12
CA ILE A 67 -35.70 0.44 -28.71
C ILE A 67 -37.11 0.98 -28.46
N ASN A 68 -37.65 1.76 -29.42
CA ASN A 68 -39.03 2.23 -29.36
C ASN A 68 -40.05 1.08 -29.43
N SER A 69 -39.81 0.06 -30.25
CA SER A 69 -40.68 -1.13 -30.37
C SER A 69 -40.75 -1.93 -29.07
N LEU A 70 -39.64 -1.97 -28.31
CA LEU A 70 -39.56 -2.56 -26.97
C LEU A 70 -40.24 -1.72 -25.89
N GLY A 71 -40.58 -0.46 -26.14
CA GLY A 71 -41.16 0.43 -25.12
C GLY A 71 -40.21 0.76 -23.97
N ILE A 72 -38.90 0.69 -24.20
CA ILE A 72 -37.86 1.08 -23.23
C ILE A 72 -37.64 2.59 -23.34
N SER A 73 -37.68 3.30 -22.21
CA SER A 73 -37.50 4.75 -22.18
C SER A 73 -36.04 5.15 -22.33
N TYR A 74 -35.79 6.24 -23.05
CA TYR A 74 -34.46 6.81 -23.23
C TYR A 74 -34.48 8.34 -23.28
N GLU A 75 -33.32 8.95 -23.02
CA GLU A 75 -33.05 10.38 -23.20
C GLU A 75 -32.09 10.56 -24.39
N VAL A 76 -32.34 11.53 -25.28
CA VAL A 76 -31.42 11.83 -26.38
C VAL A 76 -30.35 12.81 -25.89
N LEU A 77 -29.09 12.37 -25.87
CA LEU A 77 -27.95 13.20 -25.50
C LEU A 77 -27.40 13.95 -26.73
N ILE A 78 -27.27 13.24 -27.85
CA ILE A 78 -26.82 13.78 -29.13
C ILE A 78 -27.76 13.27 -30.21
N LYS A 79 -28.49 14.19 -30.85
CA LYS A 79 -29.50 13.86 -31.88
C LYS A 79 -28.90 13.55 -33.26
N ASP A 80 -27.79 14.18 -33.58
CA ASP A 80 -27.08 13.97 -34.84
C ASP A 80 -25.60 14.02 -34.54
N TRP A 81 -24.99 12.84 -34.55
CA TRP A 81 -23.58 12.67 -34.21
C TRP A 81 -22.68 13.43 -35.18
N GLN A 82 -22.96 13.41 -36.48
CA GLN A 82 -22.06 14.05 -37.45
C GLN A 82 -22.09 15.57 -37.32
N LEU A 83 -23.27 16.15 -37.14
CA LEU A 83 -23.41 17.59 -36.88
C LEU A 83 -22.74 17.98 -35.56
N TYR A 84 -22.90 17.17 -34.51
CA TYR A 84 -22.25 17.41 -33.22
C TYR A 84 -20.73 17.34 -33.34
N TYR A 85 -20.17 16.29 -33.95
CA TYR A 85 -18.74 16.11 -34.14
C TYR A 85 -18.13 17.26 -34.95
N ASN A 86 -18.78 17.65 -36.05
CA ASN A 86 -18.34 18.78 -36.87
C ASN A 86 -18.39 20.13 -36.14
N SER A 87 -19.13 20.23 -35.02
CA SER A 87 -19.19 21.42 -34.17
C SER A 87 -18.15 21.44 -33.06
N MET A 88 -17.44 20.32 -32.83
CA MET A 88 -16.39 20.24 -31.82
C MET A 88 -15.24 21.19 -32.17
N GLN A 89 -14.62 21.77 -31.13
CA GLN A 89 -13.44 22.60 -31.30
C GLN A 89 -12.26 21.78 -31.84
N THR A 90 -11.66 22.26 -32.92
CA THR A 90 -10.42 21.71 -33.50
C THR A 90 -9.22 22.52 -33.02
N LEU A 91 -8.06 21.86 -32.93
CA LEU A 91 -6.80 22.52 -32.63
C LEU A 91 -6.21 23.19 -33.87
N ASP A 92 -5.63 24.38 -33.68
CA ASP A 92 -4.75 24.96 -34.68
C ASP A 92 -3.35 24.33 -34.67
N GLU A 93 -2.50 24.68 -35.65
CA GLU A 93 -1.16 24.09 -35.76
C GLU A 93 -0.23 24.47 -34.60
N ILE A 94 -0.38 25.65 -33.99
CA ILE A 94 0.44 26.09 -32.86
C ILE A 94 0.06 25.26 -31.61
N GLU A 95 -1.22 25.07 -31.38
CA GLU A 95 -1.73 24.23 -30.28
C GLU A 95 -1.25 22.79 -30.45
N LYS A 96 -1.36 22.21 -31.66
CA LYS A 96 -0.84 20.87 -31.95
C LYS A 96 0.65 20.73 -31.67
N GLN A 97 1.47 21.70 -32.11
CA GLN A 97 2.91 21.68 -31.83
C GLN A 97 3.24 21.86 -30.34
N THR A 98 2.37 22.54 -29.59
CA THR A 98 2.51 22.67 -28.13
C THR A 98 2.37 21.30 -27.47
N PHE A 99 1.36 20.49 -27.82
CA PHE A 99 1.21 19.12 -27.30
C PHE A 99 2.43 18.23 -27.61
N VAL A 100 2.98 18.32 -28.83
CA VAL A 100 4.20 17.57 -29.21
C VAL A 100 5.39 18.02 -28.35
N SER A 101 5.55 19.33 -28.16
CA SER A 101 6.64 19.90 -27.36
C SER A 101 6.53 19.54 -25.86
N ASP A 102 5.32 19.56 -25.31
CA ASP A 102 5.06 19.16 -23.94
C ASP A 102 5.30 17.66 -23.74
N SER A 103 4.85 16.83 -24.68
CA SER A 103 5.16 15.40 -24.70
C SER A 103 6.66 15.12 -24.79
N LYS A 104 7.42 15.92 -25.57
CA LYS A 104 8.88 15.82 -25.62
C LYS A 104 9.52 16.16 -24.28
N LYS A 105 9.00 17.18 -23.60
CA LYS A 105 9.54 17.63 -22.31
C LYS A 105 9.27 16.62 -21.19
N GLU A 106 8.05 16.06 -21.16
CA GLU A 106 7.60 15.21 -20.05
C GLU A 106 7.94 13.72 -20.26
N PHE A 107 7.75 13.21 -21.47
CA PHE A 107 7.89 11.78 -21.79
C PHE A 107 9.01 11.50 -22.79
N ASN A 108 9.72 12.53 -23.26
CA ASN A 108 10.72 12.43 -24.31
C ASN A 108 10.17 11.83 -25.63
N VAL A 109 8.89 12.13 -25.94
CA VAL A 109 8.22 11.69 -27.16
C VAL A 109 7.84 12.87 -28.05
N ASP A 110 8.47 12.98 -29.21
CA ASP A 110 8.18 13.94 -30.28
C ASP A 110 7.93 13.29 -31.65
N GLY A 111 8.05 11.96 -31.77
CA GLY A 111 7.69 11.24 -32.99
C GLY A 111 6.18 11.05 -33.20
N PHE A 112 5.40 11.12 -32.11
CA PHE A 112 3.94 11.08 -32.16
C PHE A 112 3.35 12.48 -32.35
N GLY A 113 2.28 12.58 -33.13
CA GLY A 113 1.60 13.84 -33.47
C GLY A 113 0.16 13.61 -33.93
N PHE A 114 -0.45 14.66 -34.47
CA PHE A 114 -1.82 14.60 -34.97
C PHE A 114 -1.87 14.18 -36.44
N GLY A 115 -2.78 13.28 -36.78
CA GLY A 115 -3.06 12.88 -38.15
C GLY A 115 -4.16 13.72 -38.82
N SER A 116 -4.36 13.49 -40.12
CA SER A 116 -5.28 14.30 -40.94
C SER A 116 -6.76 13.94 -40.81
N MET A 117 -7.09 12.83 -40.13
CA MET A 117 -8.47 12.35 -39.95
C MET A 117 -8.99 12.73 -38.56
N GLY A 118 -9.36 14.00 -38.40
CA GLY A 118 -9.88 14.50 -37.13
C GLY A 118 -8.86 14.55 -36.00
N GLY A 119 -7.56 14.58 -36.32
CA GLY A 119 -6.46 14.49 -35.36
C GLY A 119 -5.85 13.09 -35.27
N TYR A 120 -6.49 12.07 -35.85
CA TYR A 120 -5.99 10.70 -35.92
C TYR A 120 -5.33 10.39 -37.26
N TYR A 121 -4.40 9.43 -37.26
CA TYR A 121 -3.74 8.96 -38.47
C TYR A 121 -4.68 8.16 -39.36
N THR A 122 -4.71 8.46 -40.65
CA THR A 122 -5.27 7.62 -41.71
C THR A 122 -4.48 6.31 -41.85
N TYR A 123 -5.03 5.29 -42.51
CA TYR A 123 -4.30 4.03 -42.76
C TYR A 123 -2.96 4.26 -43.48
N ALA A 124 -2.92 5.21 -44.42
CA ALA A 124 -1.69 5.60 -45.11
C ALA A 124 -0.68 6.29 -44.16
N GLU A 125 -1.13 7.17 -43.27
CA GLU A 125 -0.29 7.83 -42.28
C GLU A 125 0.23 6.84 -41.22
N ILE A 126 -0.57 5.84 -40.81
CA ILE A 126 -0.11 4.74 -39.95
C ILE A 126 1.08 4.04 -40.62
N ALA A 127 0.91 3.60 -41.87
CA ALA A 127 1.97 2.91 -42.61
C ALA A 127 3.23 3.79 -42.79
N ALA A 128 3.07 5.10 -42.99
CA ALA A 128 4.19 6.05 -43.11
C ALA A 128 4.90 6.31 -41.76
N ASN A 129 4.16 6.33 -40.65
CA ASN A 129 4.74 6.43 -39.31
C ASN A 129 5.58 5.19 -38.98
N LEU A 130 5.09 3.99 -39.33
CA LEU A 130 5.88 2.76 -39.17
C LEU A 130 7.18 2.79 -39.99
N ASP A 131 7.16 3.35 -41.21
CA ASP A 131 8.38 3.54 -42.01
C ASP A 131 9.34 4.53 -41.34
N SER A 132 8.81 5.60 -40.74
CA SER A 132 9.60 6.61 -40.05
C SER A 132 10.22 6.07 -38.76
N MET A 133 9.49 5.25 -38.00
CA MET A 133 10.04 4.53 -36.85
C MET A 133 11.20 3.63 -37.26
N TYR A 134 11.04 2.83 -38.33
CA TYR A 134 12.12 1.98 -38.84
C TYR A 134 13.31 2.78 -39.37
N ALA A 135 13.08 3.86 -40.10
CA ALA A 135 14.14 4.70 -40.64
C ALA A 135 15.00 5.33 -39.52
N ASN A 136 14.36 5.73 -38.41
CA ASN A 136 15.03 6.37 -37.28
C ASN A 136 15.65 5.36 -36.30
N TYR A 137 15.07 4.16 -36.18
CA TYR A 137 15.46 3.15 -35.20
C TYR A 137 15.58 1.72 -35.80
N PRO A 138 16.33 1.52 -36.90
CA PRO A 138 16.32 0.27 -37.67
C PRO A 138 16.83 -0.96 -36.90
N ASN A 139 17.54 -0.73 -35.80
CA ASN A 139 18.06 -1.79 -34.93
C ASN A 139 17.12 -2.12 -33.77
N LEU A 140 16.02 -1.37 -33.57
CA LEU A 140 15.08 -1.58 -32.46
C LEU A 140 13.67 -1.97 -32.91
N ILE A 141 13.37 -1.80 -34.19
CA ILE A 141 12.09 -2.19 -34.79
C ILE A 141 12.34 -2.86 -36.14
N THR A 142 11.53 -3.85 -36.50
CA THR A 142 11.55 -4.41 -37.85
C THR A 142 11.04 -3.40 -38.87
N GLN A 143 11.45 -3.54 -40.13
CA GLN A 143 10.65 -2.96 -41.22
C GLN A 143 9.23 -3.54 -41.12
N LYS A 144 8.20 -2.72 -41.36
CA LYS A 144 6.82 -3.22 -41.35
C LYS A 144 6.67 -4.40 -42.33
N TYR A 145 5.97 -5.44 -41.89
CA TYR A 145 5.74 -6.65 -42.67
C TYR A 145 4.25 -7.00 -42.71
N SER A 146 3.84 -7.70 -43.76
CA SER A 146 2.47 -8.16 -43.92
C SER A 146 2.24 -9.41 -43.07
N ILE A 147 1.15 -9.43 -42.33
CA ILE A 147 0.64 -10.65 -41.66
C ILE A 147 -0.57 -11.25 -42.39
N GLY A 148 -1.02 -10.61 -43.47
CA GLY A 148 -2.20 -10.99 -44.22
C GLY A 148 -2.79 -9.80 -44.97
N THR A 149 -3.93 -10.03 -45.62
CA THR A 149 -4.70 -9.00 -46.31
C THR A 149 -6.17 -9.06 -45.90
N SER A 150 -6.81 -7.90 -45.83
CA SER A 150 -8.24 -7.77 -45.56
C SER A 150 -9.12 -8.22 -46.73
N HIS A 151 -10.45 -8.19 -46.54
CA HIS A 151 -11.42 -8.52 -47.58
C HIS A 151 -11.31 -7.69 -48.87
N GLU A 152 -10.96 -6.42 -48.76
CA GLU A 152 -10.74 -5.52 -49.91
C GLU A 152 -9.26 -5.47 -50.34
N ASN A 153 -8.46 -6.48 -49.94
CA ASN A 153 -7.04 -6.66 -50.28
C ASN A 153 -6.10 -5.54 -49.77
N ARG A 154 -6.42 -4.91 -48.63
CA ARG A 154 -5.46 -4.04 -47.94
C ARG A 154 -4.56 -4.88 -47.05
N THR A 155 -3.27 -4.60 -47.07
CA THR A 155 -2.30 -5.27 -46.20
C THR A 155 -2.59 -4.97 -44.73
N ILE A 156 -2.46 -5.99 -43.89
CA ILE A 156 -2.47 -5.81 -42.43
C ILE A 156 -1.00 -5.76 -42.00
N TRP A 157 -0.57 -4.59 -41.53
CA TRP A 157 0.83 -4.34 -41.19
C TRP A 157 1.12 -4.64 -39.73
N ALA A 158 2.20 -5.38 -39.50
CA ALA A 158 2.77 -5.59 -38.18
C ALA A 158 4.23 -5.13 -38.13
N VAL A 159 4.70 -4.89 -36.92
CA VAL A 159 6.11 -4.65 -36.59
C VAL A 159 6.45 -5.37 -35.29
N LYS A 160 7.74 -5.69 -35.10
CA LYS A 160 8.29 -6.19 -33.85
C LYS A 160 9.32 -5.19 -33.32
N ILE A 161 9.19 -4.79 -32.05
CA ILE A 161 10.16 -3.97 -31.30
C ILE A 161 10.93 -4.89 -30.34
N SER A 162 12.25 -4.85 -30.38
CA SER A 162 13.22 -5.62 -29.57
C SER A 162 14.62 -5.03 -29.85
N ASP A 163 15.63 -5.30 -29.03
CA ASP A 163 17.03 -4.90 -29.30
C ASP A 163 17.67 -5.67 -30.46
N ASN A 164 17.14 -6.85 -30.81
CA ASN A 164 17.50 -7.60 -32.02
C ASN A 164 16.25 -7.99 -32.83
N PRO A 165 15.52 -7.01 -33.39
CA PRO A 165 14.17 -7.21 -33.91
C PRO A 165 14.12 -8.13 -35.14
N ASN A 166 15.24 -8.38 -35.82
CA ASN A 166 15.32 -9.27 -36.98
C ASN A 166 15.83 -10.67 -36.65
N ILE A 167 16.15 -10.93 -35.37
CA ILE A 167 16.58 -12.23 -34.87
C ILE A 167 15.44 -12.79 -34.01
N SER A 168 15.29 -14.12 -34.01
CA SER A 168 14.40 -14.78 -33.06
C SER A 168 15.25 -15.19 -31.86
N GLU A 169 14.91 -14.63 -30.70
CA GLU A 169 15.56 -14.91 -29.44
C GLU A 169 14.57 -15.59 -28.49
N ASN A 170 15.08 -16.23 -27.44
CA ASN A 170 14.21 -16.86 -26.44
C ASN A 170 13.70 -15.81 -25.44
N GLU A 171 13.00 -14.80 -25.95
CA GLU A 171 12.41 -13.73 -25.18
C GLU A 171 10.89 -13.88 -25.08
N PRO A 172 10.28 -13.52 -23.94
CA PRO A 172 8.84 -13.50 -23.84
C PRO A 172 8.20 -12.52 -24.82
N ALA A 173 7.34 -13.05 -25.70
CA ALA A 173 6.59 -12.23 -26.65
C ALA A 173 5.36 -11.57 -26.00
N VAL A 174 5.14 -10.31 -26.37
CA VAL A 174 4.00 -9.46 -25.95
C VAL A 174 3.30 -9.01 -27.22
N GLY A 175 1.97 -9.03 -27.25
CA GLY A 175 1.23 -8.52 -28.40
C GLY A 175 0.25 -7.40 -28.06
N PHE A 176 0.13 -6.47 -29.00
CA PHE A 176 -0.78 -5.34 -28.99
C PHE A 176 -1.44 -5.20 -30.37
N ASP A 177 -2.75 -5.12 -30.40
CA ASP A 177 -3.53 -4.80 -31.60
C ASP A 177 -4.49 -3.65 -31.32
N ALA A 178 -4.79 -2.88 -32.36
CA ALA A 178 -5.69 -1.74 -32.29
C ALA A 178 -6.57 -1.68 -33.55
N LEU A 179 -7.66 -0.91 -33.47
CA LEU A 179 -8.63 -0.75 -34.56
C LEU A 179 -9.19 -2.09 -35.06
N ILE A 180 -9.45 -3.05 -34.16
CA ILE A 180 -10.32 -4.20 -34.50
C ILE A 180 -11.72 -3.70 -34.84
N HIS A 181 -12.19 -2.66 -34.15
CA HIS A 181 -13.34 -1.86 -34.56
C HIS A 181 -12.89 -0.55 -35.19
N ALA A 182 -13.44 -0.26 -36.37
CA ALA A 182 -12.98 0.86 -37.20
C ALA A 182 -13.32 2.26 -36.67
N ARG A 183 -14.23 2.38 -35.70
CA ARG A 183 -14.65 3.67 -35.12
C ARG A 183 -13.87 4.05 -33.86
N GLU A 184 -12.83 3.30 -33.52
CA GLU A 184 -12.13 3.39 -32.23
C GLU A 184 -10.67 3.88 -32.38
N PRO A 185 -10.37 5.00 -33.08
CA PRO A 185 -9.01 5.41 -33.43
C PRO A 185 -8.13 5.79 -32.23
N GLN A 186 -8.71 6.04 -31.06
CA GLN A 186 -7.94 6.28 -29.85
C GLN A 186 -7.13 5.05 -29.42
N SER A 187 -7.61 3.83 -29.74
CA SER A 187 -6.84 2.59 -29.55
C SER A 187 -5.51 2.65 -30.33
N MET A 188 -5.56 3.02 -31.61
CA MET A 188 -4.39 3.14 -32.47
C MET A 188 -3.49 4.29 -32.05
N ALA A 189 -4.06 5.45 -31.69
CA ALA A 189 -3.26 6.59 -31.20
C ALA A 189 -2.43 6.20 -29.96
N THR A 190 -3.04 5.48 -29.02
CA THR A 190 -2.38 5.01 -27.80
C THR A 190 -1.27 4.00 -28.11
N LEU A 191 -1.51 3.05 -29.02
CA LEU A 191 -0.48 2.09 -29.44
C LEU A 191 0.70 2.79 -30.15
N MET A 192 0.41 3.72 -31.07
CA MET A 192 1.44 4.48 -31.78
C MET A 192 2.27 5.36 -30.83
N TYR A 193 1.64 5.98 -29.83
CA TYR A 193 2.35 6.71 -28.77
C TYR A 193 3.28 5.80 -27.98
N TYR A 194 2.79 4.62 -27.56
CA TYR A 194 3.59 3.65 -26.82
C TYR A 194 4.82 3.17 -27.61
N MET A 195 4.64 2.90 -28.91
CA MET A 195 5.75 2.51 -29.78
C MET A 195 6.81 3.61 -29.90
N TRP A 196 6.40 4.86 -30.10
CA TRP A 196 7.35 5.99 -30.07
C TRP A 196 8.02 6.13 -28.70
N TYR A 197 7.28 5.97 -27.60
CA TYR A 197 7.85 6.01 -26.26
C TYR A 197 8.98 5.00 -26.07
N LEU A 198 8.77 3.74 -26.50
CA LEU A 198 9.81 2.71 -26.42
C LEU A 198 11.06 3.08 -27.24
N LEU A 199 10.86 3.51 -28.49
CA LEU A 199 11.97 3.80 -29.40
C LEU A 199 12.77 5.03 -28.96
N GLN A 200 12.10 6.11 -28.55
CA GLN A 200 12.74 7.38 -28.21
C GLN A 200 13.37 7.41 -26.82
N ASN A 201 12.96 6.48 -25.94
CA ASN A 201 13.50 6.35 -24.59
C ASN A 201 14.47 5.16 -24.42
N TYR A 202 14.71 4.38 -25.47
CA TYR A 202 15.74 3.34 -25.42
C TYR A 202 17.14 3.94 -25.19
N GLY A 203 17.88 3.38 -24.25
CA GLY A 203 19.22 3.85 -23.85
C GLY A 203 19.24 5.04 -22.90
N THR A 204 18.10 5.72 -22.67
CA THR A 204 18.00 6.86 -21.75
C THR A 204 17.12 6.54 -20.54
N ASN A 205 16.01 5.84 -20.75
CA ASN A 205 15.19 5.29 -19.69
C ASN A 205 15.55 3.82 -19.45
N SER A 206 15.96 3.48 -18.23
CA SER A 206 16.43 2.13 -17.90
C SER A 206 15.33 1.08 -17.96
N GLU A 207 14.10 1.41 -17.57
CA GLU A 207 12.95 0.50 -17.64
C GLU A 207 12.63 0.15 -19.11
N VAL A 208 12.56 1.15 -19.97
CA VAL A 208 12.35 0.96 -21.42
C VAL A 208 13.48 0.14 -22.03
N THR A 209 14.72 0.45 -21.68
CA THR A 209 15.90 -0.30 -22.16
C THR A 209 15.82 -1.76 -21.73
N TYR A 210 15.46 -2.05 -20.48
CA TYR A 210 15.26 -3.42 -20.01
C TYR A 210 14.16 -4.13 -20.80
N LEU A 211 13.01 -3.49 -21.01
CA LEU A 211 11.91 -4.11 -21.73
C LEU A 211 12.29 -4.43 -23.18
N VAL A 212 12.90 -3.49 -23.91
CA VAL A 212 13.30 -3.70 -25.31
C VAL A 212 14.39 -4.77 -25.43
N ASN A 213 15.32 -4.86 -24.47
CA ASN A 213 16.39 -5.87 -24.45
C ASN A 213 15.95 -7.28 -24.02
N ASN A 214 14.70 -7.47 -23.61
CA ASN A 214 14.25 -8.72 -23.00
C ASN A 214 12.84 -9.13 -23.44
N ARG A 215 12.28 -8.49 -24.46
CA ARG A 215 10.92 -8.74 -24.95
C ARG A 215 10.88 -8.60 -26.46
N GLU A 216 10.11 -9.50 -27.06
CA GLU A 216 9.63 -9.34 -28.42
C GLU A 216 8.24 -8.69 -28.39
N ILE A 217 8.16 -7.40 -28.72
CA ILE A 217 6.92 -6.62 -28.64
C ILE A 217 6.31 -6.49 -30.03
N TYR A 218 5.23 -7.23 -30.28
CA TYR A 218 4.51 -7.26 -31.55
C TYR A 218 3.36 -6.25 -31.53
N CYS A 219 3.32 -5.39 -32.55
CA CYS A 219 2.30 -4.35 -32.67
C CYS A 219 1.58 -4.45 -34.02
N VAL A 220 0.24 -4.44 -33.99
CA VAL A 220 -0.64 -4.34 -35.16
C VAL A 220 -1.52 -3.08 -35.02
N PRO A 221 -1.08 -1.91 -35.53
CA PRO A 221 -1.78 -0.64 -35.30
C PRO A 221 -3.13 -0.51 -36.03
N CYS A 222 -3.40 -1.37 -37.03
CA CYS A 222 -4.64 -1.36 -37.77
C CYS A 222 -5.06 -2.78 -38.15
N PHE A 223 -5.84 -3.40 -37.27
CA PHE A 223 -6.42 -4.73 -37.47
C PHE A 223 -7.43 -4.72 -38.63
N ASN A 224 -8.33 -3.72 -38.65
CA ASN A 224 -9.43 -3.60 -39.62
C ASN A 224 -9.20 -2.44 -40.62
N PRO A 225 -8.27 -2.59 -41.60
CA PRO A 225 -7.95 -1.49 -42.52
C PRO A 225 -9.12 -1.13 -43.44
N ASP A 226 -10.01 -2.07 -43.76
CA ASP A 226 -11.14 -1.81 -44.66
C ASP A 226 -12.24 -0.99 -43.97
N GLY A 227 -12.63 -1.37 -42.76
CA GLY A 227 -13.58 -0.60 -41.98
C GLY A 227 -13.04 0.79 -41.66
N TYR A 228 -11.75 0.90 -41.33
CA TYR A 228 -11.12 2.18 -41.01
C TYR A 228 -11.06 3.11 -42.21
N GLU A 229 -10.68 2.59 -43.39
CA GLU A 229 -10.71 3.37 -44.64
C GLU A 229 -12.15 3.72 -45.06
N TYR A 230 -13.14 2.89 -44.77
CA TYR A 230 -14.54 3.24 -44.99
C TYR A 230 -14.93 4.48 -44.16
N ASN A 231 -14.54 4.55 -42.88
CA ASN A 231 -14.75 5.76 -42.08
C ASN A 231 -14.00 6.96 -42.66
N ARG A 232 -12.74 6.81 -43.08
CA ARG A 232 -11.97 7.92 -43.69
C ARG A 232 -12.60 8.45 -44.97
N ILE A 233 -13.09 7.57 -45.84
CA ILE A 233 -13.67 7.95 -47.14
C ILE A 233 -14.98 8.71 -46.94
N ASN A 234 -15.83 8.25 -46.02
CA ASN A 234 -17.14 8.86 -45.78
C ASN A 234 -17.08 10.07 -44.83
N ASN A 235 -16.11 10.09 -43.92
CA ASN A 235 -15.91 11.13 -42.91
C ASN A 235 -14.42 11.55 -42.86
N PRO A 236 -13.91 12.23 -43.89
CA PRO A 236 -12.47 12.55 -44.00
C PRO A 236 -11.96 13.47 -42.89
N GLY A 237 -12.86 14.23 -42.24
CA GLY A 237 -12.55 15.05 -41.06
C GLY A 237 -12.59 14.30 -39.73
N GLY A 238 -12.81 12.98 -39.72
CA GLY A 238 -13.05 12.18 -38.51
C GLY A 238 -14.54 12.02 -38.16
N GLY A 239 -14.82 11.28 -37.10
CA GLY A 239 -16.17 11.04 -36.58
C GLY A 239 -16.94 9.88 -37.24
N GLY A 240 -16.28 9.03 -38.03
CA GLY A 240 -16.92 7.89 -38.67
C GLY A 240 -17.35 6.80 -37.69
N MET A 241 -18.57 6.30 -37.82
CA MET A 241 -19.19 5.36 -36.87
C MET A 241 -19.23 3.90 -37.34
N TRP A 242 -18.67 3.58 -38.51
CA TRP A 242 -18.59 2.19 -38.97
C TRP A 242 -17.68 1.38 -38.06
N ARG A 243 -18.15 0.21 -37.64
CA ARG A 243 -17.47 -0.65 -36.65
C ARG A 243 -16.81 -1.87 -37.29
N LYS A 244 -17.60 -2.66 -38.03
CA LYS A 244 -17.26 -4.00 -38.57
C LYS A 244 -16.18 -3.94 -39.66
N ASN A 245 -15.76 -5.09 -40.20
CA ASN A 245 -15.02 -5.09 -41.47
C ASN A 245 -15.93 -4.76 -42.66
N ARG A 246 -15.47 -4.99 -43.90
CA ARG A 246 -16.22 -4.66 -45.14
C ARG A 246 -16.64 -5.86 -45.99
N ARG A 247 -16.69 -7.06 -45.41
CA ARG A 247 -17.21 -8.25 -46.10
C ARG A 247 -18.60 -8.01 -46.70
N ASN A 248 -18.82 -8.35 -47.96
CA ASN A 248 -20.17 -8.34 -48.54
C ASN A 248 -20.91 -9.63 -48.14
N ASN A 249 -21.99 -9.50 -47.37
CA ASN A 249 -22.79 -10.64 -46.90
C ASN A 249 -24.01 -10.93 -47.79
N GLY A 250 -24.19 -10.19 -48.89
CA GLY A 250 -25.39 -10.25 -49.73
C GLY A 250 -26.56 -9.44 -49.15
N GLY A 251 -27.61 -9.23 -49.96
CA GLY A 251 -28.81 -8.49 -49.51
C GLY A 251 -28.59 -7.01 -49.18
N GLY A 252 -27.41 -6.44 -49.49
CA GLY A 252 -27.03 -5.08 -49.12
C GLY A 252 -26.37 -4.95 -47.75
N TYR A 253 -26.17 -6.06 -47.03
CA TYR A 253 -25.53 -6.08 -45.71
C TYR A 253 -24.02 -6.27 -45.83
N TYR A 254 -23.27 -5.52 -45.02
CA TYR A 254 -21.82 -5.54 -45.02
C TYR A 254 -21.27 -5.73 -43.61
N GLY A 255 -20.10 -6.36 -43.55
CA GLY A 255 -19.27 -6.46 -42.37
C GLY A 255 -19.61 -7.60 -41.43
N VAL A 256 -18.57 -8.16 -40.83
CA VAL A 256 -18.59 -9.05 -39.66
C VAL A 256 -17.91 -8.31 -38.51
N ASP A 257 -18.44 -8.49 -37.30
CA ASP A 257 -17.78 -8.04 -36.09
C ASP A 257 -16.57 -8.94 -35.82
N LEU A 258 -15.37 -8.38 -36.00
CA LEU A 258 -14.12 -9.12 -35.88
C LEU A 258 -13.90 -9.64 -34.45
N ASN A 259 -14.38 -8.92 -33.43
CA ASN A 259 -14.30 -9.36 -32.03
C ASN A 259 -15.46 -10.27 -31.62
N ARG A 260 -16.16 -10.86 -32.60
CA ARG A 260 -17.12 -11.96 -32.44
C ARG A 260 -16.77 -13.18 -33.27
N ASN A 261 -15.68 -13.12 -34.03
CA ASN A 261 -15.33 -14.12 -35.02
C ASN A 261 -14.20 -15.07 -34.58
N PHE A 262 -13.65 -14.92 -33.37
CA PHE A 262 -12.63 -15.86 -32.85
C PHE A 262 -13.26 -17.19 -32.42
N GLY A 263 -12.47 -18.26 -32.46
CA GLY A 263 -12.98 -19.63 -32.33
C GLY A 263 -13.29 -20.15 -30.93
N TYR A 264 -12.97 -19.42 -29.87
CA TYR A 264 -13.28 -19.86 -28.51
C TYR A 264 -14.68 -19.39 -28.09
N ALA A 265 -15.55 -20.34 -27.74
CA ALA A 265 -16.97 -20.09 -27.45
C ALA A 265 -17.67 -19.25 -28.55
N TRP A 266 -17.33 -19.51 -29.82
CA TRP A 266 -17.95 -18.85 -30.97
C TRP A 266 -19.42 -19.25 -31.08
N GLY A 267 -20.30 -18.26 -31.05
CA GLY A 267 -21.75 -18.45 -31.10
C GLY A 267 -22.29 -19.43 -30.05
N TYR A 268 -21.77 -19.33 -28.82
CA TYR A 268 -22.07 -20.26 -27.73
C TYR A 268 -23.57 -20.36 -27.39
N ASP A 269 -24.27 -19.24 -27.32
CA ASP A 269 -25.67 -19.16 -26.88
C ASP A 269 -26.53 -18.16 -27.69
N ASP A 270 -25.96 -17.54 -28.72
CA ASP A 270 -26.60 -16.52 -29.56
C ASP A 270 -27.01 -15.21 -28.86
N TYR A 271 -26.68 -15.03 -27.58
CA TYR A 271 -26.93 -13.78 -26.84
C TYR A 271 -25.73 -12.83 -26.91
N GLY A 272 -24.50 -13.35 -26.80
CA GLY A 272 -23.28 -12.54 -26.85
C GLY A 272 -22.79 -12.18 -28.25
N SER A 273 -23.44 -12.67 -29.31
CA SER A 273 -23.12 -12.39 -30.71
C SER A 273 -24.28 -12.80 -31.62
N SER A 274 -24.49 -12.10 -32.73
CA SER A 274 -25.65 -12.35 -33.61
C SER A 274 -25.34 -13.30 -34.79
N PRO A 275 -26.27 -14.21 -35.18
CA PRO A 275 -26.17 -14.98 -36.42
C PRO A 275 -26.57 -14.17 -37.67
N ASP A 276 -27.13 -12.98 -37.48
CA ASP A 276 -27.81 -12.25 -38.55
C ASP A 276 -26.92 -11.16 -39.15
N ALA A 277 -26.77 -11.19 -40.48
CA ALA A 277 -25.79 -10.38 -41.20
C ALA A 277 -26.02 -8.86 -41.14
N TRP A 278 -27.22 -8.42 -40.75
CA TRP A 278 -27.58 -7.01 -40.62
C TRP A 278 -27.26 -6.41 -39.26
N GLU A 279 -26.96 -7.24 -38.25
CA GLU A 279 -26.66 -6.79 -36.89
C GLU A 279 -25.22 -6.27 -36.75
N GLU A 280 -25.01 -5.33 -35.83
CA GLU A 280 -23.68 -4.78 -35.53
C GLU A 280 -22.74 -5.79 -34.88
N THR A 281 -23.29 -6.79 -34.18
CA THR A 281 -22.55 -7.88 -33.52
C THR A 281 -22.56 -9.19 -34.32
N TYR A 282 -22.81 -9.11 -35.64
CA TYR A 282 -22.83 -10.28 -36.52
C TYR A 282 -21.50 -11.02 -36.47
N ARG A 283 -21.53 -12.28 -36.03
CA ARG A 283 -20.35 -13.10 -35.72
C ARG A 283 -19.67 -13.74 -36.93
N GLY A 284 -20.23 -13.58 -38.13
CA GLY A 284 -19.79 -14.24 -39.35
C GLY A 284 -20.43 -15.62 -39.56
N PRO A 285 -20.20 -16.26 -40.72
CA PRO A 285 -20.78 -17.57 -41.05
C PRO A 285 -20.13 -18.76 -40.33
N PHE A 286 -18.88 -18.62 -39.86
CA PHE A 286 -18.16 -19.60 -39.05
C PHE A 286 -17.01 -18.90 -38.31
N ALA A 287 -16.48 -19.51 -37.24
CA ALA A 287 -15.31 -18.99 -36.55
C ALA A 287 -14.10 -18.85 -37.48
N PHE A 288 -13.36 -17.74 -37.37
CA PHE A 288 -12.25 -17.36 -38.24
C PHE A 288 -12.66 -17.28 -39.72
N SER A 289 -13.89 -16.86 -40.03
CA SER A 289 -14.33 -16.65 -41.40
C SER A 289 -13.69 -15.44 -42.07
N GLU A 290 -13.21 -14.48 -41.28
CA GLU A 290 -12.66 -13.21 -41.78
C GLU A 290 -11.12 -13.30 -41.90
N PRO A 291 -10.53 -12.88 -43.03
CA PRO A 291 -9.09 -12.96 -43.26
C PRO A 291 -8.30 -12.07 -42.29
N GLU A 292 -8.90 -10.98 -41.79
CA GLU A 292 -8.27 -10.14 -40.76
C GLU A 292 -8.07 -10.92 -39.45
N VAL A 293 -9.07 -11.68 -39.01
CA VAL A 293 -9.00 -12.50 -37.79
C VAL A 293 -8.06 -13.68 -37.98
N GLN A 294 -8.02 -14.28 -39.18
CA GLN A 294 -7.06 -15.33 -39.50
C GLN A 294 -5.61 -14.82 -39.42
N ALA A 295 -5.34 -13.61 -39.91
CA ALA A 295 -4.00 -13.01 -39.85
C ALA A 295 -3.50 -12.85 -38.40
N ILE A 296 -4.38 -12.39 -37.51
CA ILE A 296 -4.06 -12.20 -36.07
C ILE A 296 -3.93 -13.54 -35.35
N ARG A 297 -4.81 -14.50 -35.64
CA ARG A 297 -4.69 -15.88 -35.15
C ARG A 297 -3.32 -16.47 -35.51
N ASP A 298 -2.92 -16.36 -36.77
CA ASP A 298 -1.68 -16.97 -37.28
C ASP A 298 -0.45 -16.28 -36.70
N LEU A 299 -0.49 -14.95 -36.54
CA LEU A 299 0.56 -14.22 -35.83
C LEU A 299 0.66 -14.64 -34.36
N ALA A 300 -0.46 -14.77 -33.65
CA ALA A 300 -0.46 -15.15 -32.24
C ALA A 300 0.04 -16.59 -32.01
N ILE A 301 -0.24 -17.50 -32.95
CA ILE A 301 0.32 -18.86 -32.95
C ILE A 301 1.83 -18.81 -33.17
N LEU A 302 2.29 -18.03 -34.15
CA LEU A 302 3.71 -17.90 -34.48
C LEU A 302 4.52 -17.27 -33.35
N ALA A 303 4.03 -16.14 -32.82
CA ALA A 303 4.71 -15.36 -31.78
C ALA A 303 4.56 -15.98 -30.39
N ASN A 304 3.52 -16.79 -30.16
CA ASN A 304 3.28 -17.50 -28.91
C ASN A 304 3.31 -16.58 -27.68
N TYR A 305 2.49 -15.52 -27.73
CA TYR A 305 2.45 -14.46 -26.72
C TYR A 305 2.26 -14.97 -25.29
N LYS A 306 2.92 -14.32 -24.34
CA LYS A 306 2.64 -14.48 -22.91
C LYS A 306 1.48 -13.60 -22.46
N THR A 307 1.42 -12.38 -22.98
CA THR A 307 0.38 -11.39 -22.69
C THR A 307 -0.08 -10.72 -23.99
N GLN A 308 -1.38 -10.42 -24.09
CA GLN A 308 -1.99 -9.74 -25.24
C GLN A 308 -2.94 -8.65 -24.75
N PHE A 309 -2.86 -7.46 -25.34
CA PHE A 309 -3.92 -6.46 -25.29
C PHE A 309 -4.57 -6.30 -26.65
N THR A 310 -5.87 -6.58 -26.72
CA THR A 310 -6.72 -6.04 -27.78
C THR A 310 -7.26 -4.69 -27.31
N MET A 311 -6.90 -3.63 -28.05
CA MET A 311 -7.13 -2.25 -27.65
C MET A 311 -8.37 -1.69 -28.34
N HIS A 312 -9.30 -1.18 -27.53
CA HIS A 312 -10.58 -0.64 -27.92
C HIS A 312 -10.78 0.77 -27.37
N SER A 313 -11.84 1.44 -27.82
CA SER A 313 -12.44 2.57 -27.12
C SER A 313 -13.97 2.46 -27.23
N TYR A 314 -14.75 2.80 -26.22
CA TYR A 314 -14.42 3.55 -25.00
C TYR A 314 -15.01 2.89 -23.76
N GLY A 315 -14.59 3.34 -22.58
CA GLY A 315 -15.21 2.92 -21.33
C GLY A 315 -14.36 3.05 -20.06
N GLU A 316 -13.06 3.30 -20.19
CA GLU A 316 -12.11 3.41 -19.08
C GLU A 316 -12.08 2.15 -18.17
N TYR A 317 -12.06 0.97 -18.80
CA TYR A 317 -11.99 -0.31 -18.10
C TYR A 317 -11.09 -1.34 -18.79
N ILE A 318 -10.64 -2.33 -18.02
CA ILE A 318 -9.92 -3.51 -18.50
C ILE A 318 -10.76 -4.76 -18.26
N LEU A 319 -11.08 -5.48 -19.34
CA LEU A 319 -11.78 -6.76 -19.25
C LEU A 319 -10.81 -7.93 -19.31
N TYR A 320 -11.01 -8.91 -18.43
CA TYR A 320 -10.38 -10.23 -18.50
C TYR A 320 -11.42 -11.33 -18.80
N PRO A 321 -10.99 -12.52 -19.28
CA PRO A 321 -11.90 -13.64 -19.49
C PRO A 321 -12.58 -14.11 -18.19
N TRP A 322 -13.77 -14.71 -18.28
CA TRP A 322 -14.50 -14.98 -19.52
C TRP A 322 -15.44 -13.84 -19.92
N GLY A 323 -15.59 -13.63 -21.22
CA GLY A 323 -16.62 -12.78 -21.81
C GLY A 323 -17.88 -13.55 -22.14
N TYR A 324 -17.74 -14.76 -22.68
CA TYR A 324 -18.88 -15.56 -23.15
C TYR A 324 -19.80 -16.03 -22.02
N VAL A 325 -19.30 -16.03 -20.77
CA VAL A 325 -20.05 -16.50 -19.61
C VAL A 325 -19.60 -15.79 -18.34
N ASN A 326 -20.53 -15.57 -17.42
CA ASN A 326 -20.25 -14.97 -16.12
C ASN A 326 -19.71 -16.03 -15.13
N MET A 327 -18.53 -16.57 -15.43
CA MET A 327 -17.80 -17.50 -14.57
C MET A 327 -16.33 -17.10 -14.49
N GLU A 328 -15.70 -17.43 -13.38
CA GLU A 328 -14.26 -17.21 -13.20
C GLU A 328 -13.43 -18.20 -14.02
N THR A 329 -12.27 -17.74 -14.50
CA THR A 329 -11.24 -18.60 -15.08
C THR A 329 -10.49 -19.37 -13.98
N PRO A 330 -9.81 -20.49 -14.30
CA PRO A 330 -8.89 -21.14 -13.36
C PRO A 330 -7.79 -20.21 -12.81
N ASP A 331 -7.40 -19.19 -13.59
CA ASP A 331 -6.38 -18.21 -13.22
C ASP A 331 -6.99 -16.86 -12.76
N SER A 332 -8.24 -16.82 -12.28
CA SER A 332 -8.94 -15.58 -11.92
C SER A 332 -8.22 -14.73 -10.87
N LEU A 333 -7.54 -15.36 -9.91
CA LEU A 333 -6.70 -14.69 -8.92
C LEU A 333 -5.49 -14.00 -9.56
N VAL A 334 -4.90 -14.60 -10.60
CA VAL A 334 -3.79 -14.00 -11.37
C VAL A 334 -4.32 -12.82 -12.17
N TYR A 335 -5.47 -12.98 -12.83
CA TYR A 335 -6.13 -11.91 -13.57
C TYR A 335 -6.46 -10.70 -12.70
N ARG A 336 -7.00 -10.91 -11.48
CA ARG A 336 -7.26 -9.81 -10.53
C ARG A 336 -5.99 -9.12 -10.07
N GLU A 337 -4.93 -9.87 -9.77
CA GLU A 337 -3.64 -9.27 -9.37
C GLU A 337 -3.04 -8.43 -10.51
N PHE A 338 -3.06 -8.96 -11.73
CA PHE A 338 -2.56 -8.25 -12.90
C PHE A 338 -3.43 -7.03 -13.22
N ALA A 339 -4.75 -7.18 -13.24
CA ALA A 339 -5.65 -6.07 -13.51
C ALA A 339 -5.51 -4.94 -12.48
N ALA A 340 -5.35 -5.26 -11.19
CA ALA A 340 -5.08 -4.27 -10.15
C ALA A 340 -3.76 -3.51 -10.40
N LEU A 341 -2.72 -4.18 -10.91
CA LEU A 341 -1.49 -3.52 -11.32
C LEU A 341 -1.71 -2.65 -12.55
N LEU A 342 -2.33 -3.20 -13.59
CA LEU A 342 -2.58 -2.54 -14.88
C LEU A 342 -3.39 -1.24 -14.70
N THR A 343 -4.37 -1.21 -13.80
CA THR A 343 -5.20 -0.02 -13.58
C THR A 343 -4.72 0.91 -12.46
N SER A 344 -3.62 0.56 -11.77
CA SER A 344 -3.14 1.30 -10.58
C SER A 344 -2.81 2.78 -10.82
N LYS A 345 -2.54 3.16 -12.07
CA LYS A 345 -2.20 4.53 -12.47
C LYS A 345 -3.28 5.21 -13.30
N SER A 346 -3.99 4.47 -14.15
CA SER A 346 -5.08 5.02 -14.95
C SER A 346 -6.35 5.27 -14.13
N GLY A 347 -6.54 4.51 -13.04
CA GLY A 347 -7.77 4.53 -12.25
C GLY A 347 -8.94 3.77 -12.90
N TYR A 348 -8.67 3.03 -13.96
CA TYR A 348 -9.69 2.26 -14.69
C TYR A 348 -10.28 1.16 -13.81
N GLU A 349 -11.54 0.82 -14.06
CA GLU A 349 -12.16 -0.36 -13.45
C GLU A 349 -11.68 -1.63 -14.16
N TYR A 350 -11.82 -2.78 -13.49
CA TYR A 350 -11.50 -4.08 -14.10
C TYR A 350 -12.42 -5.20 -13.65
N GLY A 351 -12.61 -6.19 -14.51
CA GLY A 351 -13.51 -7.32 -14.27
C GLY A 351 -13.76 -8.15 -15.52
N SER A 352 -14.65 -9.13 -15.43
CA SER A 352 -15.22 -9.77 -16.63
C SER A 352 -16.34 -8.91 -17.25
N GLY A 353 -16.70 -9.20 -18.50
CA GLY A 353 -17.81 -8.50 -19.18
C GLY A 353 -19.12 -8.56 -18.39
N GLY A 354 -19.51 -9.75 -17.94
CA GLY A 354 -20.74 -9.93 -17.15
C GLY A 354 -20.72 -9.21 -15.79
N GLN A 355 -19.55 -9.06 -15.16
CA GLN A 355 -19.40 -8.38 -13.87
C GLN A 355 -19.44 -6.85 -13.99
N LEU A 356 -18.75 -6.27 -14.98
CA LEU A 356 -18.64 -4.82 -15.13
C LEU A 356 -19.75 -4.21 -15.99
N LEU A 357 -20.11 -4.89 -17.08
CA LEU A 357 -20.97 -4.32 -18.13
C LEU A 357 -22.40 -4.86 -18.06
N GLY A 358 -22.61 -5.98 -17.36
CA GLY A 358 -23.93 -6.61 -17.20
C GLY A 358 -24.35 -7.48 -18.39
N TYR A 359 -23.48 -7.67 -19.39
CA TYR A 359 -23.73 -8.55 -20.54
C TYR A 359 -22.47 -9.36 -20.91
N ASN A 360 -22.68 -10.44 -21.66
CA ASN A 360 -21.64 -11.36 -22.13
C ASN A 360 -21.34 -11.15 -23.63
N SER A 361 -20.15 -11.57 -24.08
CA SER A 361 -19.74 -11.54 -25.50
C SER A 361 -19.11 -12.86 -25.95
N ASN A 362 -19.56 -13.38 -27.09
CA ASN A 362 -19.12 -14.67 -27.63
C ASN A 362 -18.04 -14.48 -28.71
N GLY A 363 -17.06 -15.38 -28.79
CA GLY A 363 -16.06 -15.35 -29.87
C GLY A 363 -15.14 -14.13 -29.86
N SER A 364 -14.83 -13.59 -28.69
CA SER A 364 -13.89 -12.47 -28.53
C SER A 364 -12.43 -12.91 -28.62
N GLU A 365 -11.56 -11.98 -29.05
CA GLU A 365 -10.11 -12.21 -29.10
C GLU A 365 -9.57 -12.57 -27.73
N ARG A 366 -9.95 -11.80 -26.71
CA ARG A 366 -9.51 -11.97 -25.33
C ARG A 366 -9.76 -13.39 -24.82
N ASP A 367 -10.97 -13.90 -25.03
CA ASP A 367 -11.34 -15.24 -24.58
C ASP A 367 -10.58 -16.32 -25.36
N TRP A 368 -10.33 -16.11 -26.67
CA TRP A 368 -9.51 -17.03 -27.46
C TRP A 368 -8.04 -17.01 -27.05
N MET A 369 -7.46 -15.84 -26.75
CA MET A 369 -6.09 -15.72 -26.26
C MET A 369 -5.88 -16.55 -24.98
N TYR A 370 -6.84 -16.59 -24.07
CA TYR A 370 -6.71 -17.40 -22.85
C TYR A 370 -7.14 -18.86 -23.02
N GLY A 371 -8.28 -19.09 -23.68
CA GLY A 371 -8.94 -20.39 -23.75
C GLY A 371 -8.32 -21.37 -24.75
N GLU A 372 -7.77 -20.89 -25.87
CA GLU A 372 -7.09 -21.73 -26.85
C GLU A 372 -5.65 -22.02 -26.40
N GLN A 373 -5.38 -23.29 -26.09
CA GLN A 373 -4.06 -23.76 -25.63
C GLN A 373 -3.56 -25.01 -26.39
N THR A 374 -4.27 -25.44 -27.44
CA THR A 374 -3.88 -26.55 -28.30
C THR A 374 -3.04 -26.09 -29.49
N LEU A 375 -3.36 -24.93 -30.07
CA LEU A 375 -2.64 -24.34 -31.21
C LEU A 375 -1.46 -23.45 -30.79
N LYS A 376 -1.52 -22.88 -29.59
CA LYS A 376 -0.54 -21.96 -29.02
C LYS A 376 -0.43 -22.16 -27.51
N GLY A 377 0.58 -21.58 -26.88
CA GLY A 377 0.69 -21.55 -25.43
C GLY A 377 -0.41 -20.71 -24.76
N LYS A 378 -0.52 -20.86 -23.43
CA LYS A 378 -1.37 -20.01 -22.61
C LYS A 378 -0.94 -18.53 -22.75
N THR A 379 -1.88 -17.68 -23.14
CA THR A 379 -1.68 -16.23 -23.26
C THR A 379 -2.66 -15.53 -22.32
N TYR A 380 -2.18 -14.62 -21.48
CA TYR A 380 -3.05 -13.75 -20.68
C TYR A 380 -3.53 -12.59 -21.54
N GLY A 381 -4.67 -12.80 -22.21
CA GLY A 381 -5.34 -11.78 -23.02
C GLY A 381 -6.24 -10.88 -22.19
N TYR A 382 -6.26 -9.58 -22.52
CA TYR A 382 -7.19 -8.58 -21.99
C TYR A 382 -7.76 -7.73 -23.13
N THR A 383 -8.96 -7.19 -22.87
CA THR A 383 -9.52 -6.08 -23.64
C THR A 383 -9.29 -4.82 -22.82
N ILE A 384 -8.69 -3.79 -23.39
CA ILE A 384 -8.60 -2.46 -22.76
C ILE A 384 -9.49 -1.47 -23.51
N GLU A 385 -10.30 -0.71 -22.78
CA GLU A 385 -11.28 0.21 -23.33
C GLU A 385 -10.91 1.63 -22.94
N ILE A 386 -10.35 2.36 -23.91
CA ILE A 386 -9.55 3.56 -23.70
C ILE A 386 -10.42 4.80 -23.85
N GLY A 387 -10.31 5.73 -22.90
CA GLY A 387 -11.04 6.99 -22.92
C GLY A 387 -12.56 6.80 -22.77
N ASP A 388 -13.29 7.88 -22.99
CA ASP A 388 -14.73 8.02 -22.68
C ASP A 388 -15.63 8.24 -23.91
N ASP A 389 -15.04 8.31 -25.11
CA ASP A 389 -15.77 8.42 -26.37
C ASP A 389 -15.02 7.71 -27.53
N PHE A 390 -15.74 7.37 -28.59
CA PHE A 390 -15.16 6.83 -29.83
C PHE A 390 -14.27 7.87 -30.52
N TRP A 391 -14.71 9.13 -30.50
CA TRP A 391 -14.01 10.25 -31.10
C TRP A 391 -13.94 11.43 -30.12
N PRO A 392 -13.02 11.38 -29.14
CA PRO A 392 -12.84 12.47 -28.18
C PRO A 392 -12.33 13.75 -28.88
N TYR A 393 -12.36 14.87 -28.15
CA TYR A 393 -11.82 16.13 -28.66
C TYR A 393 -10.33 16.00 -28.98
N GLN A 394 -9.85 16.74 -29.98
CA GLN A 394 -8.44 16.67 -30.40
C GLN A 394 -7.46 16.93 -29.24
N TYR A 395 -7.76 17.87 -28.35
CA TYR A 395 -6.90 18.17 -27.20
C TYR A 395 -6.80 17.02 -26.18
N GLN A 396 -7.69 16.01 -26.24
CA GLN A 396 -7.66 14.85 -25.35
C GLN A 396 -6.83 13.68 -25.92
N ILE A 397 -6.51 13.67 -27.22
CA ILE A 397 -5.80 12.54 -27.88
C ILE A 397 -4.47 12.23 -27.18
N PHE A 398 -3.65 13.26 -26.93
CA PHE A 398 -2.37 13.14 -26.24
C PHE A 398 -2.56 12.73 -24.77
N PRO A 399 -3.35 13.46 -23.95
CA PRO A 399 -3.59 13.08 -22.56
C PRO A 399 -4.08 11.63 -22.38
N ILE A 400 -5.00 11.15 -23.22
CA ILE A 400 -5.51 9.78 -23.14
C ILE A 400 -4.42 8.76 -23.48
N ALA A 401 -3.61 9.01 -24.52
CA ALA A 401 -2.48 8.14 -24.87
C ALA A 401 -1.42 8.09 -23.76
N GLN A 402 -1.12 9.25 -23.15
CA GLN A 402 -0.17 9.38 -22.03
C GLN A 402 -0.67 8.69 -20.75
N GLN A 403 -1.96 8.83 -20.43
CA GLN A 403 -2.59 8.19 -19.27
C GLN A 403 -2.42 6.66 -19.29
N ASN A 404 -2.49 6.07 -20.49
CA ASN A 404 -2.42 4.62 -20.68
C ASN A 404 -0.98 4.08 -20.80
N LEU A 405 0.04 4.94 -20.84
CA LEU A 405 1.43 4.53 -21.01
C LEU A 405 1.90 3.53 -19.94
N SER A 406 1.57 3.80 -18.68
CA SER A 406 1.92 2.93 -17.54
C SER A 406 1.26 1.55 -17.64
N THR A 407 -0.01 1.50 -18.05
CA THR A 407 -0.76 0.27 -18.32
C THR A 407 -0.05 -0.58 -19.38
N MET A 408 0.40 0.04 -20.47
CA MET A 408 1.13 -0.63 -21.55
C MET A 408 2.48 -1.16 -21.08
N LEU A 409 3.23 -0.38 -20.28
CA LEU A 409 4.50 -0.83 -19.68
C LEU A 409 4.31 -2.01 -18.74
N TYR A 410 3.28 -1.99 -17.88
CA TYR A 410 3.00 -3.10 -16.97
C TYR A 410 2.63 -4.38 -17.70
N GLN A 411 1.82 -4.31 -18.76
CA GLN A 411 1.51 -5.46 -19.61
C GLN A 411 2.77 -6.10 -20.19
N THR A 412 3.71 -5.27 -20.65
CA THR A 412 4.99 -5.72 -21.22
C THR A 412 5.91 -6.31 -20.16
N HIS A 413 5.94 -5.75 -18.94
CA HIS A 413 6.67 -6.34 -17.80
C HIS A 413 6.16 -7.74 -17.47
N LEU A 414 4.85 -7.91 -17.35
CA LEU A 414 4.19 -9.14 -16.90
C LEU A 414 4.52 -10.36 -17.76
N ALA A 415 4.82 -10.18 -19.05
CA ALA A 415 5.19 -11.30 -19.93
C ALA A 415 6.47 -12.03 -19.51
N GLY A 416 7.41 -11.35 -18.85
CA GLY A 416 8.67 -11.94 -18.41
C GLY A 416 8.83 -11.94 -16.89
N ALA A 417 10.05 -11.73 -16.40
CA ALA A 417 10.31 -11.59 -14.96
C ALA A 417 9.97 -10.16 -14.51
N TYR A 418 9.18 -10.04 -13.45
CA TYR A 418 8.85 -8.76 -12.83
C TYR A 418 8.68 -8.94 -11.32
N VAL A 419 9.63 -8.43 -10.55
CA VAL A 419 9.73 -8.67 -9.11
C VAL A 419 9.39 -7.40 -8.34
N GLN A 420 8.58 -7.54 -7.29
CA GLN A 420 8.18 -6.45 -6.40
C GLN A 420 8.46 -6.81 -4.95
N MET A 421 8.91 -5.84 -4.17
CA MET A 421 8.93 -5.96 -2.71
C MET A 421 7.49 -5.92 -2.20
N ILE A 422 7.07 -6.95 -1.47
CA ILE A 422 5.73 -7.01 -0.85
C ILE A 422 5.77 -6.75 0.65
N ASP A 423 6.94 -6.90 1.28
CA ASP A 423 7.17 -6.56 2.67
C ASP A 423 8.62 -6.06 2.85
N PRO A 424 8.85 -4.84 3.37
CA PRO A 424 10.20 -4.38 3.68
C PRO A 424 10.87 -5.16 4.82
N GLY A 425 10.09 -5.75 5.74
CA GLY A 425 10.61 -6.61 6.82
C GLY A 425 11.55 -5.89 7.79
N TYR A 426 11.24 -4.64 8.18
CA TYR A 426 12.04 -3.87 9.14
C TYR A 426 12.15 -4.63 10.48
N SER A 427 13.36 -4.63 11.07
CA SER A 427 13.62 -5.30 12.34
C SER A 427 12.92 -4.65 13.53
N GLU A 428 12.53 -3.38 13.41
CA GLU A 428 11.82 -2.62 14.42
C GLU A 428 10.46 -2.14 13.89
N PRO A 429 9.41 -2.10 14.73
CA PRO A 429 8.08 -1.64 14.33
C PRO A 429 8.00 -0.13 14.11
N PHE A 430 8.88 0.62 14.78
CA PHE A 430 9.11 2.05 14.61
C PHE A 430 10.61 2.27 14.49
N ILE A 431 11.02 3.31 13.77
CA ILE A 431 12.42 3.57 13.47
C ILE A 431 12.81 4.88 14.14
N ASP A 432 13.54 4.79 15.25
CA ASP A 432 13.94 5.90 16.09
C ASP A 432 15.34 6.45 15.72
N PRO A 433 15.64 7.72 16.06
CA PRO A 433 17.00 8.25 15.97
C PRO A 433 18.01 7.39 16.75
N GLY A 434 19.08 6.97 16.07
CA GLY A 434 20.14 6.12 16.65
C GLY A 434 19.98 4.63 16.36
N ASP A 435 18.86 4.18 15.77
CA ASP A 435 18.63 2.77 15.48
C ASP A 435 19.52 2.24 14.35
N ASN A 436 19.81 0.94 14.42
CA ASN A 436 20.33 0.16 13.31
C ASN A 436 19.23 -0.79 12.84
N ILE A 437 18.74 -0.58 11.62
CA ILE A 437 17.61 -1.31 11.07
C ILE A 437 18.09 -2.36 10.07
N SER A 438 17.62 -3.59 10.28
CA SER A 438 17.77 -4.68 9.32
C SER A 438 16.47 -4.87 8.55
N MET A 439 16.56 -5.09 7.25
CA MET A 439 15.43 -5.29 6.35
C MET A 439 15.42 -6.75 5.85
N ASN A 440 14.60 -7.58 6.48
CA ASN A 440 14.35 -8.98 6.08
C ASN A 440 13.26 -9.03 5.00
N SER A 441 13.48 -8.31 3.92
CA SER A 441 12.45 -8.03 2.94
C SER A 441 11.97 -9.28 2.19
N ILE A 442 10.68 -9.33 1.90
CA ILE A 442 10.03 -10.36 1.10
C ILE A 442 9.68 -9.77 -0.27
N PHE A 443 10.07 -10.49 -1.31
CA PHE A 443 9.81 -10.15 -2.70
C PHE A 443 8.90 -11.18 -3.34
N LYS A 444 8.09 -10.74 -4.30
CA LYS A 444 7.26 -11.60 -5.14
C LYS A 444 7.62 -11.39 -6.61
N ASN A 445 7.90 -12.47 -7.33
CA ASN A 445 7.95 -12.41 -8.78
C ASN A 445 6.52 -12.53 -9.31
N ILE A 446 5.93 -11.40 -9.70
CA ILE A 446 4.58 -11.37 -10.28
C ILE A 446 4.59 -11.64 -11.79
N GLY A 447 5.74 -11.57 -12.45
CA GLY A 447 5.85 -11.86 -13.87
C GLY A 447 5.63 -13.34 -14.24
N LEU A 448 5.45 -13.61 -15.53
CA LEU A 448 5.20 -14.94 -16.13
C LEU A 448 6.46 -15.74 -16.48
N ALA A 449 7.66 -15.19 -16.21
CA ALA A 449 8.92 -15.92 -16.31
C ALA A 449 9.69 -15.91 -14.98
N THR A 450 10.53 -16.91 -14.78
CA THR A 450 11.45 -16.95 -13.63
C THR A 450 12.43 -15.79 -13.70
N ALA A 451 12.57 -15.06 -12.59
CA ALA A 451 13.59 -14.05 -12.41
C ALA A 451 14.91 -14.75 -12.07
N TYR A 452 15.98 -14.50 -12.83
CA TYR A 452 17.32 -15.03 -12.54
C TYR A 452 18.28 -13.87 -12.29
N ASN A 453 19.19 -14.04 -11.33
CA ASN A 453 20.23 -13.06 -11.01
C ASN A 453 19.67 -11.65 -10.78
N LEU A 454 18.67 -11.55 -9.88
CA LEU A 454 18.12 -10.25 -9.48
C LEU A 454 19.09 -9.57 -8.52
N ASP A 455 19.60 -8.42 -8.92
CA ASP A 455 20.42 -7.54 -8.10
C ASP A 455 19.55 -6.46 -7.45
N LEU A 456 19.79 -6.18 -6.18
CA LEU A 456 19.14 -5.13 -5.40
C LEU A 456 20.18 -4.15 -4.88
N GLN A 457 19.88 -2.86 -5.00
CA GLN A 457 20.69 -1.79 -4.44
C GLN A 457 19.80 -0.82 -3.65
N LEU A 458 20.11 -0.67 -2.37
CA LEU A 458 19.49 0.28 -1.46
C LEU A 458 20.37 1.53 -1.34
N THR A 459 19.78 2.69 -1.56
CA THR A 459 20.43 3.99 -1.36
C THR A 459 19.55 4.89 -0.50
N SER A 460 20.18 5.79 0.25
CA SER A 460 19.46 6.77 1.05
C SER A 460 19.10 8.00 0.22
N LEU A 461 17.85 8.46 0.33
CA LEU A 461 17.42 9.77 -0.16
C LEU A 461 17.30 10.79 0.99
N SER A 462 17.68 10.41 2.21
CA SER A 462 17.51 11.21 3.44
C SER A 462 18.85 11.47 4.13
N PRO A 463 19.12 12.71 4.57
CA PRO A 463 20.43 13.09 5.10
C PRO A 463 20.79 12.42 6.43
N TYR A 464 19.80 11.88 7.15
CA TYR A 464 19.99 11.23 8.46
C TYR A 464 20.10 9.71 8.38
N ILE A 465 20.01 9.12 7.18
CA ILE A 465 20.08 7.67 7.00
C ILE A 465 21.38 7.32 6.29
N THR A 466 22.16 6.42 6.91
CA THR A 466 23.38 5.87 6.34
C THR A 466 23.17 4.39 6.02
N ILE A 467 23.41 3.99 4.77
CA ILE A 467 23.31 2.59 4.37
C ILE A 467 24.55 1.83 4.85
N THR A 468 24.35 0.77 5.63
CA THR A 468 25.44 -0.08 6.14
C THR A 468 25.62 -1.33 5.27
N THR A 469 24.51 -1.94 4.83
CA THR A 469 24.49 -3.06 3.88
C THR A 469 23.52 -2.72 2.75
N GLY A 470 24.07 -2.21 1.64
CA GLY A 470 23.28 -1.60 0.56
C GLY A 470 23.00 -2.50 -0.64
N THR A 471 23.45 -3.74 -0.66
CA THR A 471 23.31 -4.63 -1.82
C THR A 471 22.87 -6.02 -1.40
N ALA A 472 21.95 -6.60 -2.16
CA ALA A 472 21.53 -7.98 -1.99
C ALA A 472 21.22 -8.61 -3.36
N GLN A 473 21.18 -9.94 -3.43
CA GLN A 473 20.96 -10.65 -4.69
C GLN A 473 20.06 -11.87 -4.49
N PHE A 474 19.34 -12.24 -5.55
CA PHE A 474 18.66 -13.54 -5.67
C PHE A 474 19.18 -14.29 -6.89
N ASP A 475 19.63 -15.53 -6.69
CA ASP A 475 19.97 -16.43 -7.80
C ASP A 475 18.78 -16.66 -8.72
N SER A 476 17.62 -16.96 -8.11
CA SER A 476 16.35 -16.98 -8.83
C SER A 476 15.14 -16.78 -7.93
N ILE A 477 14.07 -16.26 -8.52
CA ILE A 477 12.72 -16.26 -7.94
C ILE A 477 11.78 -16.82 -9.01
N VAL A 478 11.27 -18.03 -8.77
CA VAL A 478 10.35 -18.72 -9.69
C VAL A 478 9.13 -17.84 -9.96
N THR A 479 8.62 -17.87 -11.19
CA THR A 479 7.40 -17.14 -11.57
C THR A 479 6.27 -17.37 -10.54
N ARG A 480 5.58 -16.29 -10.18
CA ARG A 480 4.46 -16.27 -9.23
C ARG A 480 4.79 -16.62 -7.77
N SER A 481 6.06 -16.88 -7.45
CA SER A 481 6.50 -17.24 -6.09
C SER A 481 7.04 -16.05 -5.30
N THR A 482 7.13 -16.23 -3.98
CA THR A 482 7.78 -15.28 -3.06
C THR A 482 9.13 -15.80 -2.60
N ALA A 483 10.08 -14.89 -2.37
CA ALA A 483 11.37 -15.19 -1.77
C ALA A 483 11.75 -14.11 -0.75
N ALA A 484 12.38 -14.53 0.35
CA ALA A 484 12.93 -13.62 1.35
C ALA A 484 14.44 -13.49 1.16
N LEU A 485 15.00 -12.34 1.52
CA LEU A 485 16.44 -12.12 1.53
C LEU A 485 17.15 -13.09 2.46
N THR A 486 18.24 -13.69 1.99
CA THR A 486 19.14 -14.51 2.83
C THR A 486 20.16 -13.66 3.57
N ILE A 487 20.53 -12.51 3.00
CA ILE A 487 21.35 -11.46 3.62
C ILE A 487 20.50 -10.19 3.61
N PRO A 488 20.15 -9.65 4.80
CA PRO A 488 19.28 -8.48 4.87
C PRO A 488 20.00 -7.23 4.36
N LEU A 489 19.22 -6.28 3.83
CA LEU A 489 19.68 -4.91 3.62
C LEU A 489 19.67 -4.18 4.96
N GLU A 490 20.62 -3.28 5.19
CA GLU A 490 20.77 -2.63 6.49
C GLU A 490 21.09 -1.15 6.36
N PHE A 491 20.57 -0.35 7.30
CA PHE A 491 20.88 1.06 7.44
C PHE A 491 20.86 1.49 8.90
N SER A 492 21.55 2.58 9.20
CA SER A 492 21.55 3.23 10.51
C SER A 492 20.93 4.62 10.43
N VAL A 493 20.19 5.01 11.47
CA VAL A 493 19.62 6.35 11.63
C VAL A 493 20.55 7.18 12.51
N SER A 494 20.87 8.41 12.09
CA SER A 494 21.67 9.33 12.91
C SER A 494 20.99 9.56 14.27
N PRO A 495 21.71 9.52 15.41
CA PRO A 495 21.17 9.93 16.71
C PRO A 495 20.69 11.39 16.73
N SER A 496 21.21 12.23 15.82
CA SER A 496 20.78 13.63 15.67
C SER A 496 19.56 13.82 14.77
N ALA A 497 18.94 12.73 14.29
CA ALA A 497 17.79 12.82 13.42
C ALA A 497 16.59 13.39 14.20
N PRO A 498 15.84 14.35 13.64
CA PRO A 498 14.57 14.76 14.23
C PRO A 498 13.54 13.63 14.14
N THR A 499 12.66 13.54 15.13
CA THR A 499 11.43 12.74 15.01
C THR A 499 10.39 13.43 14.17
N ASP A 500 9.36 12.69 13.79
CA ASP A 500 8.23 13.17 12.98
C ASP A 500 8.65 13.68 11.59
N VAL A 501 9.75 13.15 11.07
CA VAL A 501 10.25 13.43 9.72
C VAL A 501 10.15 12.18 8.87
N THR A 502 9.59 12.32 7.67
CA THR A 502 9.54 11.22 6.68
C THR A 502 10.94 11.00 6.10
N ALA A 503 11.54 9.86 6.44
CA ALA A 503 12.73 9.35 5.78
C ALA A 503 12.34 8.56 4.53
N LYS A 504 13.22 8.59 3.53
CA LYS A 504 13.06 7.94 2.23
C LYS A 504 14.32 7.17 1.85
N LEU A 505 14.13 5.95 1.37
CA LEU A 505 15.13 5.09 0.76
C LEU A 505 14.76 4.82 -0.69
N LEU A 506 15.75 4.61 -1.55
CA LEU A 506 15.56 4.19 -2.93
C LEU A 506 16.09 2.78 -3.11
N LEU A 507 15.19 1.84 -3.39
CA LEU A 507 15.51 0.48 -3.79
C LEU A 507 15.55 0.40 -5.31
N THR A 508 16.69 0.02 -5.86
CA THR A 508 16.88 -0.23 -7.28
C THR A 508 17.00 -1.72 -7.52
N SER A 509 16.21 -2.25 -8.44
CA SER A 509 16.23 -3.65 -8.88
C SER A 509 16.81 -3.73 -10.30
N SER A 510 17.73 -4.66 -10.54
CA SER A 510 18.35 -4.86 -11.85
C SER A 510 18.56 -6.33 -12.21
N PHE A 511 18.51 -6.64 -13.50
CA PHE A 511 18.93 -7.93 -14.04
C PHE A 511 20.19 -7.73 -14.89
N SER A 512 21.28 -8.41 -14.53
CA SER A 512 22.57 -8.31 -15.25
C SER A 512 23.03 -6.86 -15.46
N GLY A 513 22.86 -6.02 -14.44
CA GLY A 513 23.21 -4.58 -14.48
C GLY A 513 22.20 -3.65 -15.16
N ASN A 514 21.15 -4.16 -15.82
CA ASN A 514 20.09 -3.34 -16.39
C ASN A 514 19.03 -3.04 -15.33
N VAL A 515 18.83 -1.76 -15.01
CA VAL A 515 17.84 -1.34 -14.00
C VAL A 515 16.43 -1.54 -14.53
N VAL A 516 15.67 -2.39 -13.84
CA VAL A 516 14.29 -2.77 -14.16
C VAL A 516 13.31 -1.85 -13.46
N LYS A 517 13.58 -1.54 -12.19
CA LYS A 517 12.66 -0.81 -11.32
C LYS A 517 13.41 -0.01 -10.26
N LYS A 518 12.85 1.14 -9.91
CA LYS A 518 13.26 1.98 -8.79
C LYS A 518 12.06 2.27 -7.91
N ASP A 519 12.08 1.78 -6.68
CA ASP A 519 11.02 1.95 -5.69
C ASP A 519 11.49 2.87 -4.56
N THR A 520 10.65 3.83 -4.16
CA THR A 520 10.92 4.68 -3.01
C THR A 520 10.20 4.13 -1.79
N LEU A 521 10.96 3.69 -0.78
CA LEU A 521 10.42 3.29 0.52
C LEU A 521 10.35 4.53 1.40
N SER A 522 9.25 4.73 2.11
CA SER A 522 9.05 5.87 3.01
C SER A 522 8.58 5.39 4.38
N PHE A 523 9.14 5.96 5.44
CA PHE A 523 8.72 5.73 6.83
C PHE A 523 8.94 7.02 7.64
N VAL A 524 8.24 7.16 8.77
CA VAL A 524 8.40 8.31 9.66
C VAL A 524 9.37 7.94 10.76
N LEU A 525 10.34 8.82 11.04
CA LEU A 525 11.26 8.64 12.16
C LEU A 525 10.55 8.96 13.48
N GLY A 526 10.75 8.12 14.48
CA GLY A 526 10.09 8.23 15.78
C GLY A 526 9.13 7.08 16.06
N THR A 527 8.83 6.90 17.33
CA THR A 527 7.78 6.03 17.85
C THR A 527 6.45 6.79 17.97
N GLN A 528 5.34 6.10 17.68
CA GLN A 528 3.99 6.64 17.89
C GLN A 528 3.68 6.75 19.40
N MET A 529 3.52 7.98 19.87
CA MET A 529 3.14 8.30 21.25
C MET A 529 1.68 8.76 21.29
N PHE A 530 0.82 8.01 21.97
CA PHE A 530 -0.61 8.34 22.05
C PHE A 530 -0.87 9.43 23.09
N VAL A 531 -1.50 10.51 22.65
CA VAL A 531 -2.11 11.54 23.50
C VAL A 531 -3.47 11.06 24.01
N PHE A 532 -4.17 10.26 23.20
CA PHE A 532 -5.45 9.64 23.52
C PHE A 532 -5.55 8.30 22.81
N ALA A 533 -6.11 7.29 23.47
CA ALA A 533 -6.49 6.04 22.86
C ALA A 533 -7.78 5.55 23.51
N ASP A 534 -8.78 5.21 22.70
CA ASP A 534 -9.95 4.52 23.17
C ASP A 534 -9.64 3.03 23.29
N SER A 535 -9.42 2.58 24.53
CA SER A 535 -9.20 1.18 24.88
C SER A 535 -10.44 0.54 25.51
N THR A 536 -11.60 1.19 25.38
CA THR A 536 -12.86 0.74 26.00
C THR A 536 -13.64 -0.15 25.04
N ASN A 537 -14.35 -1.14 25.59
CA ASN A 537 -15.29 -1.97 24.81
C ASN A 537 -16.72 -1.40 24.83
N ASP A 538 -16.90 -0.15 25.26
CA ASP A 538 -18.20 0.52 25.37
C ASP A 538 -18.07 2.00 24.98
N PRO A 539 -18.65 2.43 23.84
CA PRO A 539 -18.52 3.80 23.36
C PRO A 539 -19.11 4.82 24.34
N LEU A 540 -20.01 4.42 25.24
CA LEU A 540 -20.61 5.32 26.21
C LEU A 540 -19.66 5.72 27.34
N VAL A 541 -18.46 5.15 27.44
CA VAL A 541 -17.47 5.55 28.45
C VAL A 541 -16.88 6.92 28.09
N LEU A 542 -16.30 7.04 26.89
CA LEU A 542 -15.56 8.22 26.45
C LEU A 542 -16.37 9.14 25.53
N TRP A 543 -17.50 8.68 24.99
CA TRP A 543 -18.27 9.41 23.99
C TRP A 543 -19.72 9.68 24.42
N ASP A 544 -20.21 10.86 24.05
CA ASP A 544 -21.62 11.20 24.05
C ASP A 544 -22.22 10.78 22.70
N VAL A 545 -23.20 9.87 22.76
CA VAL A 545 -23.87 9.33 21.57
C VAL A 545 -25.25 9.97 21.43
N THR A 546 -25.55 10.50 20.24
CA THR A 546 -26.85 11.10 19.91
C THR A 546 -27.41 10.53 18.62
N SER A 547 -28.73 10.36 18.52
CA SER A 547 -29.39 9.96 17.28
C SER A 547 -30.65 10.79 17.04
N THR A 548 -30.82 11.23 15.80
CA THR A 548 -32.01 11.96 15.33
C THR A 548 -32.51 11.30 14.04
N PRO A 549 -33.80 10.94 13.91
CA PRO A 549 -34.79 10.87 14.99
C PRO A 549 -34.33 9.93 16.12
N ALA A 550 -34.92 10.05 17.31
CA ALA A 550 -34.54 9.23 18.47
C ALA A 550 -34.77 7.71 18.27
N SER A 551 -35.54 7.34 17.24
CA SER A 551 -35.75 5.96 16.79
C SER A 551 -34.59 5.40 15.97
N SER A 552 -33.65 6.25 15.52
CA SER A 552 -32.50 5.80 14.75
C SER A 552 -31.59 4.91 15.62
N PRO A 553 -30.99 3.86 15.01
CA PRO A 553 -29.83 3.21 15.58
C PRO A 553 -28.77 4.22 16.03
N LYS A 554 -28.00 3.85 17.04
CA LYS A 554 -27.01 4.72 17.67
C LYS A 554 -25.66 4.00 17.70
N TRP A 555 -24.59 4.76 17.88
CA TRP A 555 -23.26 4.16 18.10
C TRP A 555 -23.27 3.23 19.31
N GLU A 556 -22.96 1.96 19.06
CA GLU A 556 -22.92 0.88 20.05
C GLU A 556 -21.72 -0.05 19.80
N ALA A 557 -21.25 -0.71 20.86
CA ALA A 557 -20.23 -1.76 20.73
C ALA A 557 -20.82 -3.03 20.12
N THR A 558 -20.08 -3.65 19.20
CA THR A 558 -20.46 -4.91 18.54
C THR A 558 -19.32 -5.92 18.52
N THR A 559 -19.67 -7.21 18.64
CA THR A 559 -18.75 -8.35 18.50
C THR A 559 -18.90 -9.04 17.14
N LEU A 560 -19.82 -8.56 16.28
CA LEU A 560 -20.11 -9.19 14.98
C LEU A 560 -18.99 -8.97 13.96
N SER A 561 -18.31 -7.83 14.06
CA SER A 561 -17.16 -7.49 13.25
C SER A 561 -16.29 -6.53 14.05
N TYR A 562 -15.00 -6.79 14.10
CA TYR A 562 -13.99 -5.92 14.72
C TYR A 562 -12.68 -6.08 13.96
N HIS A 563 -11.81 -5.09 14.06
CA HIS A 563 -10.41 -5.23 13.66
C HIS A 563 -9.62 -5.84 14.83
N SER A 564 -9.76 -5.23 16.01
CA SER A 564 -9.13 -5.69 17.26
C SER A 564 -10.14 -6.35 18.18
N SER A 565 -9.83 -7.56 18.64
CA SER A 565 -10.73 -8.30 19.55
C SER A 565 -10.88 -7.58 20.90
N PRO A 566 -12.09 -7.57 21.51
CA PRO A 566 -13.29 -8.32 21.13
C PRO A 566 -14.40 -7.52 20.45
N THR A 567 -14.28 -6.19 20.35
CA THR A 567 -15.38 -5.33 19.91
C THR A 567 -14.90 -4.14 19.09
N SER A 568 -15.72 -3.70 18.15
CA SER A 568 -15.63 -2.37 17.54
C SER A 568 -16.89 -1.55 17.83
N PHE A 569 -16.92 -0.28 17.39
CA PHE A 569 -18.13 0.56 17.45
C PHE A 569 -18.80 0.67 16.09
N THR A 570 -20.13 0.70 16.08
CA THR A 570 -20.94 0.88 14.87
C THR A 570 -22.20 1.69 15.15
N ASP A 571 -22.65 2.50 14.20
CA ASP A 571 -23.90 3.26 14.31
C ASP A 571 -25.17 2.40 14.20
N SER A 572 -25.07 1.21 13.60
CA SER A 572 -26.21 0.35 13.25
C SER A 572 -25.97 -1.13 13.58
N LYS A 573 -25.69 -1.42 14.86
CA LYS A 573 -25.37 -2.77 15.37
C LYS A 573 -26.32 -3.91 14.93
N ASN A 574 -27.63 -3.62 14.84
CA ASN A 574 -28.67 -4.63 14.62
C ASN A 574 -29.33 -4.53 13.23
N GLY A 575 -28.54 -4.29 12.18
CA GLY A 575 -29.02 -4.22 10.80
C GLY A 575 -28.60 -2.93 10.11
N ASN A 576 -29.47 -2.38 9.27
CA ASN A 576 -29.14 -1.16 8.54
C ASN A 576 -29.46 0.10 9.37
N TYR A 577 -28.81 1.22 9.07
CA TYR A 577 -29.28 2.54 9.53
C TYR A 577 -30.68 2.83 8.99
N ILE A 578 -31.30 3.94 9.38
CA ILE A 578 -32.62 4.34 8.87
C ILE A 578 -32.53 5.64 8.07
N SER A 579 -33.54 5.92 7.25
CA SER A 579 -33.63 7.16 6.49
C SER A 579 -33.79 8.40 7.38
N ASN A 580 -33.27 9.53 6.91
CA ASN A 580 -33.25 10.85 7.56
C ASN A 580 -32.56 10.83 8.93
N ALA A 581 -31.59 9.93 9.10
CA ALA A 581 -30.86 9.78 10.33
C ALA A 581 -29.68 10.74 10.39
N THR A 582 -29.41 11.28 11.57
CA THR A 582 -28.12 11.86 11.95
C THR A 582 -27.70 11.19 13.25
N VAL A 583 -26.62 10.43 13.22
CA VAL A 583 -26.12 9.65 14.36
C VAL A 583 -24.70 10.10 14.66
N THR A 584 -24.44 10.54 15.90
CA THR A 584 -23.12 11.06 16.28
C THR A 584 -22.56 10.35 17.50
N MET A 585 -21.23 10.21 17.52
CA MET A 585 -20.41 9.81 18.66
C MET A 585 -19.38 10.92 18.89
N THR A 586 -19.58 11.72 19.94
CA THR A 586 -18.81 12.94 20.22
C THR A 586 -17.96 12.76 21.48
N LEU A 587 -16.67 13.09 21.44
CA LEU A 587 -15.79 12.94 22.58
C LEU A 587 -16.26 13.82 23.76
N LYS A 588 -16.43 13.21 24.94
CA LYS A 588 -16.96 13.90 26.14
C LYS A 588 -16.06 15.00 26.65
N ASN A 589 -14.79 14.66 26.85
CA ASN A 589 -13.80 15.56 27.42
C ASN A 589 -12.91 16.10 26.31
N ALA A 590 -12.55 17.38 26.41
CA ALA A 590 -11.57 17.93 25.49
C ALA A 590 -10.18 17.34 25.76
N ILE A 591 -9.40 17.16 24.70
CA ILE A 591 -7.99 16.77 24.75
C ILE A 591 -7.16 18.03 24.51
N ASP A 592 -6.09 18.20 25.28
CA ASP A 592 -5.15 19.28 25.01
C ASP A 592 -4.15 18.86 23.94
N LEU A 593 -4.30 19.41 22.73
CA LEU A 593 -3.38 19.18 21.62
C LEU A 593 -2.36 20.31 21.44
N SER A 594 -2.42 21.37 22.25
CA SER A 594 -1.61 22.59 22.04
C SER A 594 -0.11 22.41 22.29
N ALA A 595 0.27 21.36 23.03
CA ALA A 595 1.66 21.03 23.34
C ALA A 595 2.35 20.14 22.29
N TYR A 596 1.63 19.64 21.28
CA TYR A 596 2.14 18.68 20.30
C TYR A 596 2.27 19.34 18.93
N SER A 597 3.43 19.19 18.29
CA SER A 597 3.75 19.85 17.02
C SER A 597 2.96 19.32 15.82
N ASN A 598 2.62 18.02 15.83
CA ASN A 598 1.94 17.36 14.71
C ASN A 598 1.08 16.18 15.18
N PRO A 599 0.06 16.42 16.02
CA PRO A 599 -0.86 15.37 16.42
C PRO A 599 -1.63 14.85 15.21
N ARG A 600 -1.89 13.55 15.18
CA ARG A 600 -2.61 12.85 14.13
C ARG A 600 -3.65 11.93 14.75
N LEU A 601 -4.80 11.83 14.11
CA LEU A 601 -5.81 10.84 14.45
C LEU A 601 -5.54 9.59 13.63
N LYS A 602 -5.68 8.41 14.23
CA LYS A 602 -5.85 7.14 13.54
C LYS A 602 -6.99 6.30 14.10
N PHE A 603 -7.56 5.45 13.26
CA PHE A 603 -8.55 4.44 13.62
C PHE A 603 -8.72 3.44 12.46
N TRP A 604 -9.14 2.22 12.76
CA TRP A 604 -9.57 1.26 11.75
C TRP A 604 -11.03 1.49 11.38
N THR A 605 -11.35 1.38 10.09
CA THR A 605 -12.73 1.57 9.62
C THR A 605 -13.11 0.70 8.44
N LYS A 606 -14.41 0.41 8.35
CA LYS A 606 -15.10 -0.12 7.17
C LYS A 606 -16.51 0.48 7.13
N TYR A 607 -17.11 0.63 5.97
CA TYR A 607 -18.44 1.24 5.83
C TYR A 607 -19.19 0.75 4.59
N VAL A 608 -20.52 0.75 4.68
CA VAL A 608 -21.44 0.52 3.58
C VAL A 608 -22.56 1.55 3.71
N THR A 609 -22.53 2.58 2.86
CA THR A 609 -23.59 3.59 2.75
C THR A 609 -24.12 3.65 1.33
N GLU A 610 -25.26 4.30 1.13
CA GLU A 610 -25.71 4.66 -0.21
C GLU A 610 -24.74 5.66 -0.85
N ALA A 611 -24.08 5.25 -1.93
CA ALA A 611 -23.10 6.07 -2.62
C ALA A 611 -23.76 7.32 -3.23
N GLY A 612 -23.28 8.51 -2.86
CA GLY A 612 -23.75 9.78 -3.42
C GLY A 612 -24.90 10.44 -2.68
N TYR A 613 -25.45 9.80 -1.64
CA TYR A 613 -26.59 10.31 -0.86
C TYR A 613 -26.29 10.25 0.64
N ASP A 614 -25.83 9.09 1.11
CA ASP A 614 -25.53 8.86 2.52
C ASP A 614 -24.03 8.94 2.76
N TYR A 615 -23.66 9.50 3.91
CA TYR A 615 -22.26 9.77 4.17
C TYR A 615 -21.88 9.73 5.64
N CYS A 616 -20.60 9.51 5.85
CA CYS A 616 -19.94 9.53 7.15
C CYS A 616 -18.89 10.64 7.19
N GLN A 617 -18.72 11.29 8.34
CA GLN A 617 -17.72 12.32 8.55
C GLN A 617 -17.05 12.16 9.91
N VAL A 618 -15.73 12.37 9.93
CA VAL A 618 -15.00 12.70 11.14
C VAL A 618 -14.89 14.22 11.22
N LYS A 619 -15.17 14.81 12.37
CA LYS A 619 -15.12 16.26 12.59
C LYS A 619 -14.27 16.61 13.81
N ALA A 620 -13.52 17.69 13.70
CA ALA A 620 -12.78 18.30 14.79
C ALA A 620 -13.49 19.56 15.30
N SER A 621 -13.36 19.83 16.59
CA SER A 621 -13.76 21.08 17.22
C SER A 621 -12.61 21.62 18.04
N THR A 622 -12.27 22.90 17.89
CA THR A 622 -11.21 23.57 18.65
C THR A 622 -11.75 24.43 19.81
N ASN A 623 -13.07 24.45 20.00
CA ASN A 623 -13.81 25.27 20.96
C ASN A 623 -14.82 24.43 21.77
N ASN A 624 -14.36 23.25 22.22
CA ASN A 624 -15.10 22.35 23.10
C ASN A 624 -16.50 21.95 22.58
N GLY A 625 -16.63 21.77 21.26
CA GLY A 625 -17.83 21.27 20.60
C GLY A 625 -18.82 22.35 20.13
N SER A 626 -18.46 23.64 20.22
CA SER A 626 -19.34 24.74 19.78
C SER A 626 -19.44 24.82 18.25
N THR A 627 -18.33 24.62 17.55
CA THR A 627 -18.28 24.53 16.08
C THR A 627 -17.48 23.31 15.64
N TRP A 628 -17.80 22.76 14.46
CA TRP A 628 -17.23 21.51 13.96
C TRP A 628 -16.73 21.68 12.52
N VAL A 629 -15.53 21.18 12.24
CA VAL A 629 -14.90 21.20 10.92
C VAL A 629 -14.65 19.75 10.47
N PRO A 630 -15.14 19.32 9.30
CA PRO A 630 -14.83 18.00 8.75
C PRO A 630 -13.34 17.82 8.49
N LEU A 631 -12.81 16.65 8.86
CA LEU A 631 -11.41 16.30 8.68
C LEU A 631 -11.19 15.53 7.38
N HIS A 632 -10.08 15.84 6.71
CA HIS A 632 -9.64 15.15 5.50
C HIS A 632 -8.68 14.01 5.88
N GLY A 633 -9.00 12.79 5.45
CA GLY A 633 -8.20 11.58 5.65
C GLY A 633 -7.71 10.99 4.35
N LYS A 634 -7.06 9.83 4.45
CA LYS A 634 -6.56 9.03 3.33
C LYS A 634 -7.70 8.41 2.51
N TYR A 635 -8.83 8.07 3.13
CA TYR A 635 -9.96 7.41 2.46
C TYR A 635 -11.20 8.31 2.32
N THR A 636 -11.09 9.61 2.62
CA THR A 636 -12.16 10.58 2.38
C THR A 636 -12.16 11.08 0.94
N GLN A 637 -13.35 11.33 0.40
CA GLN A 637 -13.54 12.05 -0.87
C GLN A 637 -14.28 13.37 -0.64
N LEU A 638 -14.14 14.30 -1.58
CA LEU A 638 -14.88 15.56 -1.55
C LEU A 638 -16.33 15.31 -1.98
N GLY A 639 -17.28 15.77 -1.16
CA GLY A 639 -18.70 15.72 -1.49
C GLY A 639 -19.05 16.55 -2.73
N SER A 640 -20.01 16.07 -3.50
CA SER A 640 -20.60 16.73 -4.67
C SER A 640 -22.06 16.27 -4.85
N GLY A 641 -22.81 16.97 -5.71
CA GLY A 641 -24.23 16.65 -5.95
C GLY A 641 -25.09 16.81 -4.70
N SER A 642 -25.74 15.73 -4.27
CA SER A 642 -26.59 15.68 -3.06
C SER A 642 -25.77 15.69 -1.76
N LEU A 643 -24.47 15.44 -1.82
CA LEU A 643 -23.57 15.45 -0.67
C LEU A 643 -23.06 16.87 -0.35
N PRO A 644 -22.59 17.14 0.88
CA PRO A 644 -22.01 18.44 1.24
C PRO A 644 -20.83 18.83 0.33
N SER A 645 -21.09 19.77 -0.57
CA SER A 645 -20.14 20.17 -1.61
C SER A 645 -18.80 20.60 -1.03
N GLY A 646 -17.72 19.97 -1.49
CA GLY A 646 -16.34 20.31 -1.12
C GLY A 646 -15.92 19.91 0.30
N GLN A 647 -16.77 19.21 1.06
CA GLN A 647 -16.38 18.68 2.38
C GLN A 647 -15.82 17.26 2.25
N PRO A 648 -14.78 16.91 3.03
CA PRO A 648 -14.32 15.53 3.12
C PRO A 648 -15.37 14.65 3.81
N LEU A 649 -15.64 13.49 3.24
CA LEU A 649 -16.58 12.49 3.74
C LEU A 649 -16.27 11.09 3.21
N TYR A 650 -16.86 10.08 3.82
CA TYR A 650 -16.96 8.71 3.28
C TYR A 650 -18.37 8.50 2.72
N THR A 651 -18.47 7.79 1.60
CA THR A 651 -19.75 7.35 1.01
C THR A 651 -19.49 6.13 0.12
N GLY A 652 -20.49 5.27 -0.06
CA GLY A 652 -20.35 4.03 -0.83
C GLY A 652 -19.86 2.87 0.02
N THR A 653 -18.99 2.01 -0.53
CA THR A 653 -18.63 0.73 0.08
C THR A 653 -17.12 0.57 0.25
N GLN A 654 -16.72 0.33 1.49
CA GLN A 654 -15.40 -0.13 1.91
C GLN A 654 -15.62 -1.35 2.81
N SER A 655 -15.65 -2.56 2.22
CA SER A 655 -16.06 -3.78 2.92
C SER A 655 -14.96 -4.43 3.77
N THR A 656 -13.69 -4.10 3.51
CA THR A 656 -12.53 -4.54 4.30
C THR A 656 -12.08 -3.43 5.23
N TRP A 657 -11.58 -3.81 6.41
CA TRP A 657 -10.96 -2.89 7.35
C TRP A 657 -9.75 -2.18 6.73
N VAL A 658 -9.71 -0.86 6.87
CA VAL A 658 -8.57 -0.01 6.48
C VAL A 658 -8.22 0.92 7.64
N GLU A 659 -6.93 1.20 7.84
CA GLU A 659 -6.46 2.16 8.84
C GLU A 659 -6.50 3.57 8.24
N GLU A 660 -7.30 4.44 8.84
CA GLU A 660 -7.41 5.85 8.49
C GLU A 660 -6.40 6.70 9.28
N GLU A 661 -5.85 7.74 8.67
CA GLU A 661 -5.00 8.73 9.33
C GLU A 661 -5.41 10.16 8.93
N MET A 662 -5.52 11.07 9.90
CA MET A 662 -5.88 12.48 9.67
C MET A 662 -4.94 13.43 10.41
N ASN A 663 -4.49 14.47 9.71
CA ASN A 663 -3.65 15.51 10.31
C ASN A 663 -4.47 16.42 11.23
N LEU A 664 -4.11 16.48 12.52
CA LEU A 664 -4.76 17.35 13.51
C LEU A 664 -3.95 18.62 13.83
N ALA A 665 -2.75 18.80 13.29
CA ALA A 665 -1.91 19.97 13.55
C ALA A 665 -2.63 21.32 13.30
N PRO A 666 -3.43 21.50 12.23
CA PRO A 666 -4.21 22.74 12.03
C PRO A 666 -5.28 23.00 13.11
N TYR A 667 -5.60 21.99 13.92
CA TYR A 667 -6.64 22.01 14.94
C TYR A 667 -6.07 21.91 16.37
N ALA A 668 -4.76 22.09 16.55
CA ALA A 668 -4.11 22.06 17.85
C ALA A 668 -4.71 23.13 18.79
N SER A 669 -5.34 22.68 19.87
CA SER A 669 -6.04 23.51 20.85
C SER A 669 -6.10 22.78 22.18
N SER A 670 -6.12 23.51 23.30
CA SER A 670 -6.38 22.94 24.62
C SER A 670 -7.84 22.50 24.83
N GLN A 671 -8.70 22.74 23.84
CA GLN A 671 -10.13 22.45 23.85
C GLN A 671 -10.56 21.55 22.68
N PHE A 672 -9.64 20.70 22.19
CA PHE A 672 -9.90 19.84 21.04
C PHE A 672 -10.93 18.75 21.36
N LYS A 673 -11.90 18.54 20.47
CA LYS A 673 -12.84 17.40 20.50
C LYS A 673 -13.00 16.77 19.13
N LEU A 674 -13.28 15.46 19.15
CA LEU A 674 -13.55 14.66 17.96
C LEU A 674 -15.02 14.23 17.90
N ARG A 675 -15.57 14.08 16.70
CA ARG A 675 -16.90 13.53 16.44
C ARG A 675 -16.90 12.64 15.22
N PHE A 676 -17.51 11.47 15.33
CA PHE A 676 -17.94 10.63 14.22
C PHE A 676 -19.42 10.88 13.95
N GLU A 677 -19.81 11.11 12.70
CA GLU A 677 -21.18 11.41 12.29
C GLU A 677 -21.55 10.59 11.05
N LEU A 678 -22.65 9.84 11.12
CA LEU A 678 -23.35 9.28 9.96
C LEU A 678 -24.60 10.12 9.67
N LYS A 679 -24.84 10.40 8.38
CA LYS A 679 -26.04 11.04 7.88
C LYS A 679 -26.64 10.27 6.70
N SER A 680 -27.96 10.10 6.74
CA SER A 680 -28.73 9.45 5.67
C SER A 680 -29.84 10.31 5.10
N ASP A 681 -30.20 10.02 3.85
CA ASP A 681 -31.24 10.68 3.09
C ASP A 681 -32.63 10.03 3.28
N TYR A 682 -33.60 10.28 2.41
CA TYR A 682 -34.98 9.82 2.58
C TYR A 682 -35.22 8.34 2.21
N ALA A 683 -34.27 7.63 1.61
CA ALA A 683 -34.45 6.26 1.13
C ALA A 683 -33.20 5.38 1.39
N ILE A 684 -33.18 4.19 0.79
CA ILE A 684 -32.09 3.21 0.69
C ILE A 684 -31.14 3.16 1.91
N ASN A 685 -31.38 2.20 2.80
CA ASN A 685 -30.54 2.02 3.98
C ASN A 685 -29.58 0.85 3.84
N LYS A 686 -28.38 1.00 4.40
CA LYS A 686 -27.28 0.01 4.36
C LYS A 686 -26.72 -0.24 5.76
N ASP A 687 -25.72 -1.11 5.85
CA ASP A 687 -25.10 -1.58 7.11
C ASP A 687 -24.39 -0.48 7.92
N GLY A 688 -24.10 0.68 7.32
CA GLY A 688 -23.56 1.83 8.04
C GLY A 688 -22.05 1.82 8.21
N TRP A 689 -21.56 2.25 9.36
CA TRP A 689 -20.17 2.58 9.62
C TRP A 689 -19.64 1.85 10.84
N TYR A 690 -18.44 1.31 10.71
CA TYR A 690 -17.70 0.66 11.79
C TYR A 690 -16.38 1.39 12.01
N VAL A 691 -16.04 1.60 13.29
CA VAL A 691 -14.80 2.26 13.73
C VAL A 691 -14.21 1.45 14.88
N ASP A 692 -12.89 1.27 14.85
CA ASP A 692 -12.12 0.51 15.85
C ASP A 692 -10.77 1.17 16.13
N ASP A 693 -10.15 0.89 17.28
CA ASP A 693 -8.81 1.37 17.68
C ASP A 693 -8.60 2.90 17.53
N ILE A 694 -9.55 3.71 18.00
CA ILE A 694 -9.48 5.18 17.88
C ILE A 694 -8.34 5.72 18.74
N GLY A 695 -7.38 6.43 18.13
CA GLY A 695 -6.30 7.06 18.87
C GLY A 695 -5.78 8.35 18.24
N ILE A 696 -5.34 9.27 19.09
CA ILE A 696 -4.61 10.47 18.69
C ILE A 696 -3.18 10.32 19.16
N PHE A 697 -2.23 10.44 18.24
CA PHE A 697 -0.82 10.23 18.50
C PHE A 697 0.04 11.30 17.86
N TYR A 698 1.30 11.36 18.24
CA TYR A 698 2.36 12.11 17.56
C TYR A 698 3.60 11.23 17.51
N PHE A 699 4.55 11.55 16.63
CA PHE A 699 5.84 10.86 16.61
C PHE A 699 6.81 11.51 17.58
N GLY A 700 7.30 10.72 18.53
CA GLY A 700 8.30 11.12 19.50
C GLY A 700 9.33 10.01 19.68
N ILE A 701 10.02 10.05 20.80
CA ILE A 701 10.99 9.03 21.21
C ILE A 701 10.51 8.42 22.54
N ILE A 702 10.61 7.11 22.71
CA ILE A 702 10.17 6.44 23.95
C ILE A 702 11.11 6.86 25.09
N PRO A 703 10.68 7.55 26.15
CA PRO A 703 11.58 7.91 27.25
C PRO A 703 12.10 6.67 27.99
N VAL A 704 13.28 6.76 28.62
CA VAL A 704 13.77 5.71 29.54
C VAL A 704 12.78 5.55 30.68
N GLU A 705 12.12 4.40 30.76
CA GLU A 705 11.13 4.13 31.81
C GLU A 705 11.76 3.25 32.91
N LEU A 706 12.01 3.84 34.07
CA LEU A 706 12.52 3.14 35.24
C LEU A 706 11.36 2.39 35.94
N THR A 707 11.38 1.06 35.95
CA THR A 707 10.34 0.23 36.60
C THR A 707 10.61 -0.01 38.07
N SER A 708 11.88 -0.02 38.48
CA SER A 708 12.26 -0.12 39.88
C SER A 708 13.57 0.57 40.16
N PHE A 709 13.70 1.12 41.37
CA PHE A 709 14.97 1.51 41.96
C PHE A 709 14.89 1.22 43.45
N THR A 710 15.83 0.45 43.96
CA THR A 710 15.84 -0.03 45.34
C THR A 710 17.24 0.04 45.91
N ALA A 711 17.32 0.23 47.23
CA ALA A 711 18.56 0.23 47.99
C ALA A 711 18.41 -0.68 49.20
N GLN A 712 19.37 -1.58 49.42
CA GLN A 712 19.36 -2.50 50.55
C GLN A 712 20.75 -2.60 51.18
N VAL A 713 20.80 -2.59 52.52
CA VAL A 713 22.04 -2.89 53.26
C VAL A 713 22.29 -4.39 53.27
N ILE A 714 23.46 -4.81 52.79
CA ILE A 714 23.95 -6.20 52.81
C ILE A 714 25.41 -6.15 53.26
N ASP A 715 25.75 -6.87 54.33
CA ASP A 715 27.14 -7.01 54.83
C ASP A 715 27.92 -5.69 54.94
N SER A 716 27.32 -4.67 55.57
CA SER A 716 27.91 -3.32 55.71
C SER A 716 28.20 -2.60 54.39
N LYS A 717 27.48 -2.94 53.31
CA LYS A 717 27.45 -2.22 52.02
C LYS A 717 26.01 -1.92 51.60
N VAL A 718 25.80 -0.96 50.71
CA VAL A 718 24.50 -0.71 50.09
C VAL A 718 24.49 -1.26 48.68
N SER A 719 23.62 -2.22 48.42
CA SER A 719 23.30 -2.69 47.08
C SER A 719 22.17 -1.86 46.51
N LEU A 720 22.49 -1.10 45.47
CA LEU A 720 21.51 -0.41 44.63
C LEU A 720 21.17 -1.31 43.45
N LYS A 721 19.88 -1.50 43.18
CA LYS A 721 19.37 -2.25 42.03
C LYS A 721 18.27 -1.46 41.36
N TRP A 722 18.32 -1.40 40.04
CA TRP A 722 17.25 -0.80 39.26
C TRP A 722 16.98 -1.62 38.00
N GLN A 723 15.77 -1.42 37.49
CA GLN A 723 15.32 -2.01 36.25
C GLN A 723 14.68 -0.92 35.39
N THR A 724 14.94 -0.98 34.09
CA THR A 724 14.24 -0.19 33.07
C THR A 724 13.26 -1.11 32.34
N ALA A 725 12.08 -0.60 31.94
CA ALA A 725 11.20 -1.27 30.98
C ALA A 725 11.71 -1.06 29.57
N THR A 726 12.09 0.18 29.29
CA THR A 726 12.64 0.65 28.01
C THR A 726 13.78 1.62 28.28
N GLU A 727 14.69 1.72 27.33
CA GLU A 727 15.73 2.75 27.29
C GLU A 727 15.73 3.40 25.91
N LEU A 728 16.10 4.67 25.87
CA LEU A 728 16.27 5.41 24.65
C LEU A 728 17.43 6.35 24.84
N ASN A 729 18.32 6.36 23.84
CA ASN A 729 19.48 7.25 23.81
C ASN A 729 20.33 7.16 25.10
N ASN A 730 20.16 6.10 25.89
CA ASN A 730 20.62 6.07 27.26
C ASN A 730 22.12 5.77 27.29
N SER A 731 22.91 6.82 27.50
CA SER A 731 24.34 6.73 27.75
C SER A 731 24.62 5.99 29.06
N GLY A 732 23.78 6.21 30.07
CA GLY A 732 23.80 5.44 31.31
C GLY A 732 23.32 6.22 32.53
N PHE A 733 23.64 5.69 33.70
CA PHE A 733 23.14 6.18 34.98
C PHE A 733 24.30 6.67 35.85
N GLU A 734 24.29 7.95 36.19
CA GLU A 734 25.12 8.50 37.24
C GLU A 734 24.46 8.27 38.61
N ILE A 735 25.16 7.54 39.49
CA ILE A 735 24.67 7.23 40.83
C ILE A 735 25.10 8.35 41.76
N GLN A 736 24.13 8.93 42.46
CA GLN A 736 24.36 10.03 43.39
C GLN A 736 23.85 9.66 44.79
N LYS A 737 24.60 10.08 45.82
CA LYS A 737 24.17 9.98 47.23
C LYS A 737 24.21 11.34 47.93
N LYS A 738 23.30 11.55 48.88
CA LYS A 738 23.34 12.66 49.85
C LYS A 738 23.07 12.11 51.25
N LYS A 739 23.73 12.69 52.26
CA LYS A 739 23.47 12.36 53.67
C LYS A 739 22.39 13.27 54.25
N SER A 740 21.59 12.75 55.18
CA SER A 740 20.73 13.60 56.01
C SER A 740 21.59 14.45 56.93
N GLY A 741 21.65 15.76 56.70
CA GLY A 741 22.23 16.73 57.62
C GLY A 741 21.23 17.24 58.64
N ASP A 742 21.71 17.60 59.83
CA ASP A 742 20.96 18.47 60.74
C ASP A 742 20.47 19.72 60.00
N LYS A 743 19.26 20.16 60.33
CA LYS A 743 18.30 20.97 59.55
C LYS A 743 18.75 22.29 58.88
N ASN A 744 20.04 22.65 58.82
CA ASN A 744 20.53 23.95 58.35
C ASN A 744 21.73 23.91 57.38
N GLN A 745 21.97 22.83 56.60
CA GLN A 745 22.98 22.85 55.52
C GLN A 745 22.40 22.38 54.17
N ASN A 746 22.63 23.17 53.12
CA ASN A 746 22.46 22.75 51.73
C ASN A 746 23.53 21.69 51.41
N ILE A 747 23.21 20.41 51.62
CA ILE A 747 24.11 19.31 51.28
C ILE A 747 23.86 18.95 49.81
N GLU A 748 24.88 19.15 48.97
CA GLU A 748 24.84 18.80 47.54
C GLU A 748 24.89 17.28 47.33
N TRP A 749 24.29 16.82 46.23
CA TRP A 749 24.36 15.42 45.79
C TRP A 749 25.76 15.10 45.28
N ALA A 750 26.42 14.09 45.89
CA ALA A 750 27.72 13.63 45.46
C ALA A 750 27.59 12.47 44.47
N LYS A 751 28.29 12.56 43.33
CA LYS A 751 28.46 11.43 42.41
C LYS A 751 29.35 10.36 43.05
N ILE A 752 28.88 9.12 43.02
CA ILE A 752 29.63 7.96 43.55
C ILE A 752 29.95 6.91 42.49
N GLY A 753 29.32 6.97 41.31
CA GLY A 753 29.58 6.03 40.24
C GLY A 753 28.83 6.35 38.95
N PHE A 754 29.14 5.59 37.90
CA PHE A 754 28.41 5.59 36.64
C PHE A 754 28.29 4.16 36.11
N VAL A 755 27.12 3.81 35.59
CA VAL A 755 26.85 2.51 34.94
C VAL A 755 26.32 2.77 33.54
N ASN A 756 27.02 2.24 32.52
CA ASN A 756 26.63 2.41 31.12
C ASN A 756 25.24 1.81 30.84
N GLY A 757 24.42 2.54 30.09
CA GLY A 757 23.14 2.07 29.59
C GLY A 757 23.27 1.11 28.41
N LYS A 758 22.14 0.69 27.85
CA LYS A 758 22.07 -0.12 26.62
C LYS A 758 21.81 0.71 25.36
N GLY A 759 21.79 2.04 25.46
CA GLY A 759 21.40 2.92 24.36
C GLY A 759 19.89 2.94 24.20
N THR A 760 19.39 2.40 23.09
CA THR A 760 17.96 2.29 22.81
C THR A 760 17.53 0.82 22.83
N THR A 761 16.54 0.50 23.65
CA THR A 761 15.97 -0.85 23.74
C THR A 761 14.56 -0.80 24.33
N ALA A 762 13.62 -1.49 23.68
CA ALA A 762 12.27 -1.69 24.20
C ALA A 762 12.16 -2.86 25.20
N SER A 763 13.28 -3.52 25.54
CA SER A 763 13.33 -4.66 26.45
C SER A 763 13.77 -4.25 27.85
N ALA A 764 13.27 -4.96 28.86
CA ALA A 764 13.61 -4.65 30.23
C ALA A 764 15.06 -5.00 30.56
N ASN A 765 15.80 -4.06 31.15
CA ASN A 765 17.21 -4.25 31.52
C ASN A 765 17.42 -4.08 33.02
N ASN A 766 18.34 -4.88 33.56
CA ASN A 766 18.64 -4.92 34.99
C ASN A 766 20.05 -4.39 35.26
N TYR A 767 20.16 -3.56 36.29
CA TYR A 767 21.40 -2.90 36.68
C TYR A 767 21.64 -3.01 38.17
N PHE A 768 22.90 -2.90 38.57
CA PHE A 768 23.28 -2.86 39.98
C PHE A 768 24.51 -1.97 40.20
N PHE A 769 24.60 -1.43 41.42
CA PHE A 769 25.75 -0.69 41.92
C PHE A 769 25.95 -1.00 43.41
N ILE A 770 27.19 -1.00 43.90
CA ILE A 770 27.51 -1.24 45.32
C ILE A 770 28.22 0.01 45.87
N ASP A 771 27.66 0.58 46.94
CA ASP A 771 28.30 1.62 47.75
C ASP A 771 28.89 0.96 49.01
N ASP A 772 30.23 0.97 49.13
CA ASP A 772 31.00 0.39 50.23
C ASP A 772 31.40 1.41 51.31
N GLU A 773 31.10 2.69 51.11
CA GLU A 773 31.38 3.76 52.06
C GLU A 773 30.13 4.13 52.89
N LEU A 774 29.74 3.23 53.80
CA LEU A 774 28.62 3.46 54.70
C LEU A 774 28.99 4.34 55.90
N THR A 775 28.14 5.30 56.22
CA THR A 775 28.22 6.07 57.47
C THR A 775 26.90 6.02 58.20
N ASN A 776 26.97 6.02 59.54
CA ASN A 776 25.80 5.90 60.41
C ASN A 776 24.75 6.99 60.13
N GLY A 777 23.49 6.59 60.04
CA GLY A 777 22.34 7.46 59.78
C GLY A 777 21.74 7.30 58.38
N LYS A 778 20.81 8.20 58.05
CA LYS A 778 20.05 8.19 56.80
C LYS A 778 20.90 8.69 55.63
N THR A 779 20.97 7.88 54.58
CA THR A 779 21.55 8.23 53.28
C THR A 779 20.48 8.08 52.20
N TYR A 780 20.38 9.06 51.32
CA TYR A 780 19.48 9.06 50.18
C TYR A 780 20.26 8.82 48.90
N TYR A 781 19.72 8.01 48.01
CA TYR A 781 20.28 7.73 46.69
C TYR A 781 19.30 8.16 45.60
N ARG A 782 19.83 8.59 44.45
CA ARG A 782 19.10 8.78 43.20
C ARG A 782 19.97 8.43 42.01
N LEU A 783 19.32 8.14 40.90
CA LEU A 783 19.96 8.00 39.60
C LEU A 783 19.76 9.30 38.82
N LYS A 784 20.82 9.78 38.18
CA LYS A 784 20.76 10.76 37.11
C LYS A 784 20.97 9.99 35.81
N GLN A 785 19.89 9.73 35.09
CA GLN A 785 19.91 9.06 33.78
C GLN A 785 20.38 10.09 32.75
N LEU A 786 21.40 9.74 31.97
CA LEU A 786 22.01 10.60 30.95
C LEU A 786 21.81 10.00 29.56
N ASP A 787 21.45 10.86 28.62
CA ASP A 787 21.35 10.53 27.21
C ASP A 787 22.66 10.81 26.46
N PHE A 788 22.87 10.22 25.27
CA PHE A 788 24.07 10.50 24.45
C PHE A 788 24.12 11.93 23.93
N ASP A 789 22.98 12.62 23.86
CA ASP A 789 22.89 14.06 23.51
C ASP A 789 23.18 15.00 24.70
N GLY A 790 23.39 14.44 25.90
CA GLY A 790 23.71 15.17 27.11
C GLY A 790 22.50 15.64 27.93
N THR A 791 21.27 15.38 27.47
CA THR A 791 20.07 15.58 28.31
C THR A 791 20.03 14.57 29.45
N PHE A 792 19.25 14.87 30.51
CA PHE A 792 19.20 14.00 31.68
C PHE A 792 17.88 14.11 32.45
N SER A 793 17.54 13.02 33.14
CA SER A 793 16.42 12.92 34.07
C SER A 793 16.85 12.35 35.43
N TYR A 794 16.07 12.60 36.49
CA TYR A 794 16.35 12.04 37.82
C TYR A 794 15.29 10.99 38.21
N SER A 795 15.73 9.90 38.83
CA SER A 795 14.84 8.96 39.49
C SER A 795 14.20 9.56 40.75
N HIS A 796 13.20 8.87 41.29
CA HIS A 796 12.79 9.07 42.68
C HIS A 796 13.94 8.71 43.65
N GLU A 797 13.89 9.26 44.86
CA GLU A 797 14.90 9.03 45.90
C GLU A 797 14.60 7.74 46.66
N VAL A 798 15.64 6.94 46.96
CA VAL A 798 15.54 5.78 47.85
C VAL A 798 16.38 6.01 49.10
N GLU A 799 15.84 5.66 50.26
CA GLU A 799 16.45 5.91 51.56
C GLU A 799 17.03 4.61 52.14
N VAL A 800 18.23 4.72 52.71
CA VAL A 800 18.83 3.70 53.57
C VAL A 800 19.15 4.31 54.94
N ASP A 801 18.60 3.74 56.00
CA ASP A 801 18.97 4.04 57.39
C ASP A 801 19.96 2.97 57.88
N TYR A 802 21.25 3.24 57.73
CA TYR A 802 22.28 2.36 58.24
C TYR A 802 22.55 2.67 59.71
N LYS A 803 22.14 1.76 60.60
CA LYS A 803 22.46 1.82 62.02
C LYS A 803 23.62 0.89 62.31
N ALA A 804 24.78 1.46 62.63
CA ALA A 804 25.88 0.68 63.18
C ALA A 804 25.40 -0.07 64.44
N PRO A 805 25.87 -1.31 64.70
CA PRO A 805 25.47 -2.06 65.88
C PRO A 805 25.69 -1.25 67.17
N VAL A 806 24.66 -1.13 68.01
CA VAL A 806 24.68 -0.24 69.19
C VAL A 806 25.26 -0.88 70.47
N SER A 807 25.59 -2.17 70.43
CA SER A 807 26.07 -2.90 71.60
C SER A 807 27.25 -3.80 71.28
N TYR A 808 28.24 -3.80 72.16
CA TYR A 808 29.31 -4.78 72.16
C TYR A 808 28.77 -6.15 72.59
N SER A 809 29.22 -7.22 71.93
CA SER A 809 28.90 -8.60 72.35
C SER A 809 30.06 -9.55 72.09
N LEU A 810 30.18 -10.58 72.93
CA LEU A 810 31.04 -11.74 72.70
C LEU A 810 30.16 -12.99 72.73
N GLU A 811 30.02 -13.63 71.57
CA GLU A 811 29.21 -14.84 71.40
C GLU A 811 29.93 -16.07 71.99
N GLN A 812 29.15 -17.12 72.25
CA GLN A 812 29.69 -18.42 72.60
C GLN A 812 30.40 -19.00 71.36
N ASN A 813 31.64 -19.45 71.51
CA ASN A 813 32.38 -20.05 70.41
C ASN A 813 31.63 -21.28 69.88
N TYR A 814 31.69 -21.52 68.57
CA TYR A 814 31.02 -22.65 67.94
C TYR A 814 31.98 -23.38 66.97
N PRO A 815 32.08 -24.71 67.04
CA PRO A 815 31.46 -25.59 68.04
C PRO A 815 32.02 -25.39 69.47
N ASN A 816 31.29 -25.82 70.50
CA ASN A 816 31.79 -25.93 71.89
C ASN A 816 31.06 -27.07 72.62
N PRO A 817 31.72 -28.19 73.01
CA PRO A 817 33.15 -28.47 72.87
C PRO A 817 33.65 -28.50 71.41
N PHE A 818 34.94 -28.22 71.19
CA PHE A 818 35.57 -28.17 69.85
C PHE A 818 36.82 -29.06 69.76
N ASN A 819 37.21 -29.42 68.53
CA ASN A 819 38.41 -30.22 68.24
C ASN A 819 38.89 -30.07 66.77
N PRO A 820 40.12 -29.61 66.50
CA PRO A 820 40.86 -28.63 67.29
C PRO A 820 40.42 -27.19 66.98
N GLU A 821 39.45 -26.97 66.07
CA GLU A 821 39.06 -25.64 65.58
C GLU A 821 37.69 -25.17 66.06
N THR A 822 37.55 -23.87 66.33
CA THR A 822 36.29 -23.19 66.65
C THR A 822 36.28 -21.77 66.10
N ASP A 823 35.08 -21.25 65.81
CA ASP A 823 34.86 -19.83 65.51
C ASP A 823 34.51 -19.05 66.78
N ILE A 824 35.10 -17.87 66.94
CA ILE A 824 34.78 -16.90 68.01
C ILE A 824 34.20 -15.64 67.36
N SER A 825 32.91 -15.43 67.55
CA SER A 825 32.18 -14.28 67.00
C SER A 825 31.98 -13.18 68.05
N PHE A 826 32.15 -11.93 67.65
CA PHE A 826 31.90 -10.76 68.49
C PHE A 826 31.42 -9.56 67.69
N THR A 827 30.74 -8.63 68.34
CA THR A 827 30.27 -7.37 67.74
C THR A 827 30.91 -6.19 68.45
N LEU A 828 31.39 -5.22 67.68
CA LEU A 828 31.92 -3.95 68.17
C LEU A 828 30.90 -2.83 67.94
N ALA A 829 30.58 -2.07 68.99
CA ALA A 829 29.63 -0.96 68.88
C ALA A 829 30.23 0.31 68.22
N LYS A 830 31.55 0.42 68.20
CA LYS A 830 32.34 1.47 67.53
C LYS A 830 33.70 0.88 67.13
N SER A 831 34.34 1.48 66.12
CA SER A 831 35.70 1.12 65.73
C SER A 831 36.67 1.46 66.87
N ASP A 832 37.52 0.51 67.26
CA ASP A 832 38.44 0.65 68.40
C ASP A 832 39.60 -0.34 68.27
N ASN A 833 40.64 -0.19 69.09
CA ASN A 833 41.65 -1.23 69.25
C ASN A 833 41.07 -2.41 70.02
N VAL A 834 41.13 -3.59 69.42
CA VAL A 834 40.57 -4.83 69.95
C VAL A 834 41.68 -5.79 70.34
N THR A 835 41.55 -6.36 71.53
CA THR A 835 42.37 -7.49 71.95
C THR A 835 41.48 -8.69 72.25
N LEU A 836 41.73 -9.83 71.58
CA LEU A 836 41.08 -11.11 71.88
C LEU A 836 42.16 -12.10 72.29
N LYS A 837 42.09 -12.59 73.53
CA LYS A 837 43.11 -13.46 74.13
C LYS A 837 42.50 -14.71 74.72
N ILE A 838 43.23 -15.82 74.65
CA ILE A 838 42.89 -17.10 75.24
C ILE A 838 43.71 -17.29 76.52
N TYR A 839 43.08 -17.80 77.57
CA TYR A 839 43.69 -18.09 78.86
C TYR A 839 43.37 -19.53 79.28
N ASN A 840 44.28 -20.15 80.03
CA ASN A 840 44.00 -21.43 80.71
C ASN A 840 43.15 -21.19 81.97
N ILE A 841 42.71 -22.25 82.64
CA ILE A 841 41.87 -22.15 83.86
C ILE A 841 42.57 -21.47 85.05
N LEU A 842 43.91 -21.39 85.02
CA LEU A 842 44.73 -20.68 86.02
C LEU A 842 44.87 -19.18 85.71
N GLY A 843 44.29 -18.71 84.61
CA GLY A 843 44.36 -17.31 84.16
C GLY A 843 45.66 -16.94 83.45
N SER A 844 46.54 -17.90 83.12
CA SER A 844 47.72 -17.63 82.30
C SER A 844 47.32 -17.46 80.83
N GLU A 845 47.84 -16.43 80.19
CA GLU A 845 47.64 -16.19 78.75
C GLU A 845 48.28 -17.33 77.94
N VAL A 846 47.51 -17.90 77.02
CA VAL A 846 47.89 -19.01 76.15
C VAL A 846 48.22 -18.49 74.75
N VAL A 847 47.36 -17.64 74.19
CA VAL A 847 47.56 -17.02 72.88
C VAL A 847 46.78 -15.72 72.75
N THR A 848 47.33 -14.75 72.02
CA THR A 848 46.61 -13.56 71.56
C THR A 848 46.15 -13.79 70.12
N LEU A 849 44.84 -13.77 69.88
CA LEU A 849 44.22 -13.99 68.55
C LEU A 849 44.03 -12.70 67.76
N VAL A 850 43.76 -11.60 68.46
CA VAL A 850 43.57 -10.27 67.86
C VAL A 850 44.28 -9.25 68.75
N ASN A 851 45.00 -8.31 68.15
CA ASN A 851 45.59 -7.14 68.81
C ASN A 851 45.80 -6.02 67.78
N GLU A 852 44.71 -5.49 67.24
CA GLU A 852 44.74 -4.50 66.17
C GLU A 852 43.50 -3.59 66.22
N PHE A 853 43.52 -2.54 65.39
CA PHE A 853 42.36 -1.67 65.21
C PHE A 853 41.33 -2.36 64.31
N MET A 854 40.09 -2.48 64.78
CA MET A 854 39.00 -3.11 64.02
C MET A 854 37.82 -2.16 63.88
N GLU A 855 37.13 -2.21 62.73
CA GLU A 855 35.95 -1.39 62.46
C GLU A 855 34.72 -1.82 63.27
N ALA A 856 33.77 -0.91 63.51
CA ALA A 856 32.47 -1.25 64.09
C ALA A 856 31.75 -2.30 63.24
N GLY A 857 31.13 -3.30 63.85
CA GLY A 857 30.51 -4.40 63.11
C GLY A 857 30.67 -5.75 63.78
N LYS A 858 30.17 -6.79 63.11
CA LYS A 858 30.31 -8.20 63.54
C LYS A 858 31.60 -8.78 62.94
N HIS A 859 32.38 -9.45 63.78
CA HIS A 859 33.66 -10.07 63.43
C HIS A 859 33.64 -11.53 63.86
N THR A 860 34.34 -12.39 63.12
CA THR A 860 34.51 -13.81 63.46
C THR A 860 35.98 -14.19 63.31
N ILE A 861 36.57 -14.75 64.37
CA ILE A 861 37.97 -15.17 64.41
C ILE A 861 38.04 -16.68 64.60
N LYS A 862 38.77 -17.35 63.70
CA LYS A 862 39.06 -18.78 63.80
C LYS A 862 40.16 -19.02 64.82
N PHE A 863 39.93 -19.99 65.70
CA PHE A 863 40.93 -20.47 66.65
C PHE A 863 41.21 -21.95 66.44
N ASN A 864 42.47 -22.29 66.17
CA ASN A 864 42.96 -23.66 66.10
C ASN A 864 43.83 -23.96 67.33
N ALA A 865 43.42 -24.96 68.11
CA ALA A 865 44.03 -25.36 69.36
C ALA A 865 44.80 -26.69 69.26
N ALA A 866 45.30 -27.05 68.07
CA ALA A 866 45.99 -28.31 67.83
C ALA A 866 47.19 -28.56 68.77
N ASP A 867 47.84 -27.50 69.26
CA ASP A 867 49.00 -27.59 70.15
C ASP A 867 48.64 -27.52 71.66
N LEU A 868 47.36 -27.42 72.00
CA LEU A 868 46.87 -27.32 73.38
C LEU A 868 46.35 -28.66 73.91
N THR A 869 46.41 -28.90 75.22
CA THR A 869 45.86 -30.13 75.83
C THR A 869 44.33 -30.03 76.00
N SER A 870 43.61 -31.16 75.99
CA SER A 870 42.16 -31.18 76.28
C SER A 870 41.89 -30.51 77.63
N GLY A 871 40.90 -29.62 77.68
CA GLY A 871 40.65 -28.83 78.88
C GLY A 871 39.70 -27.66 78.68
N VAL A 872 39.48 -26.93 79.78
CA VAL A 872 38.68 -25.71 79.79
C VAL A 872 39.59 -24.50 79.59
N TYR A 873 39.23 -23.66 78.63
CA TYR A 873 39.90 -22.40 78.33
C TYR A 873 38.91 -21.25 78.45
N LEU A 874 39.44 -20.06 78.71
CA LEU A 874 38.69 -18.81 78.71
C LEU A 874 39.16 -17.97 77.53
N TYR A 875 38.25 -17.28 76.86
CA TYR A 875 38.60 -16.28 75.87
C TYR A 875 37.99 -14.94 76.26
N THR A 876 38.84 -13.91 76.29
CA THR A 876 38.48 -12.57 76.73
C THR A 876 38.73 -11.59 75.60
N ILE A 877 37.69 -10.84 75.24
CA ILE A 877 37.81 -9.69 74.36
C ILE A 877 37.85 -8.41 75.18
N LYS A 878 38.66 -7.44 74.75
CA LYS A 878 38.69 -6.07 75.26
C LYS A 878 38.74 -5.08 74.11
N SER A 879 37.85 -4.09 74.16
CA SER A 879 37.74 -2.99 73.19
C SER A 879 37.27 -1.75 73.94
N GLY A 880 38.14 -0.75 74.09
CA GLY A 880 37.88 0.41 74.95
C GLY A 880 37.54 0.01 76.40
N SER A 881 36.35 0.38 76.89
CA SER A 881 35.81 0.01 78.20
C SER A 881 35.05 -1.32 78.21
N PHE A 882 34.77 -1.91 77.05
CA PHE A 882 34.11 -3.21 76.96
C PHE A 882 35.11 -4.32 77.25
N THR A 883 34.74 -5.24 78.14
CA THR A 883 35.48 -6.48 78.38
C THR A 883 34.47 -7.59 78.58
N ALA A 884 34.60 -8.68 77.83
CA ALA A 884 33.75 -9.85 77.99
C ALA A 884 34.61 -11.11 77.94
N THR A 885 34.27 -12.08 78.80
CA THR A 885 34.95 -13.37 78.87
C THR A 885 33.94 -14.49 78.72
N ARG A 886 34.30 -15.52 77.96
CA ARG A 886 33.50 -16.72 77.77
C ARG A 886 34.39 -17.95 77.95
N LYS A 887 33.74 -19.09 78.20
CA LYS A 887 34.38 -20.37 78.43
C LYS A 887 34.27 -21.23 77.17
N MET A 888 35.34 -21.89 76.78
CA MET A 888 35.36 -22.92 75.73
C MET A 888 35.98 -24.22 76.26
N ILE A 889 35.59 -25.34 75.66
CA ILE A 889 36.03 -26.68 76.05
C ILE A 889 36.70 -27.33 74.83
N LEU A 890 38.01 -27.56 74.92
CA LEU A 890 38.76 -28.33 73.93
C LEU A 890 38.69 -29.81 74.31
N MET A 891 38.25 -30.65 73.38
CA MET A 891 38.13 -32.10 73.58
C MET A 891 38.86 -32.84 72.45
N LYS A 892 40.14 -33.16 72.66
CA LYS A 892 40.91 -34.01 71.76
C LYS A 892 40.53 -35.48 71.86
#